data_AF-A0AAV4G372-F1
#
_entry.id   AF-A0AAV4G372-F1
#
_cell.length_a   1.000
_cell.length_b   1.000
_cell.length_c   1.000
_cell.angle_alpha   90.00
_cell.angle_beta   90.00
_cell.angle_gamma   90.00
#
_symmetry.space_group_name_H-M   'P 1'
#
loop_
_entity.id
_entity.type
_entity.pdbx_description
1 polymer ?
#
loop_
_entity_poly.entity_id
_entity_poly.type
_entity_poly.pdbx_seq_one_letter_code
_entity_poly.pdbx_strand_id
1 'polypeptide(L)'
;MSNAITIVDCSHQGLTKIPKLPLSVREIRLQNNKIHAVPCTALQNLVSLRILDLSMNIIEKLYNCSFSGLVSLEHLWLSHNQNITSLPALVFESLNNLQELDLSHNMINNIDPGLFKNLTTLVSLNLCNNWLTKLKNGTFKGLSSVVFLSLKANRLRYLPETFDTESFQGLTSLNELRLHGNQPNFQDITYPDQALALVPTLRSLRLDGYPRLLGPGFSSLVHLSHLSFAGSDGGSCSMLAQIPPQFFKHLETKEPLHLNMSSCSFHFIPPELFQVLPKIYSLDLSLNDYLLIEGFEKASTGLENSTLAVLNITDIVNQWVVHTEIKNTTFRYLRHTQLKVLVVEDCSLINVAPKAIQDLPQTMEYISFHGNSIINANALLTFSRLRNLKVVKISKQVHYKSSKELAFHQTIRSREYGHKTSNMQKESSHRNKIFEHQKHVPKVWSTKNDSHELFNIADIFIARTVVGSDFCGDSEKNIFRVSKIFLNDFLPLPLPQKLEILYASDIRLTYNIPQVQFFNNHVLRYLDLSANGINCFGGPIFGLPSLQHLDLSRNWCFKLNPLFFTHLESIKNLLLYKNMLGTSLAKDVRGITFSVLASLENLDLSHNIIQNLQERVFTDNVNLRILNLSNNELTQFSASLVNNTRLEVLDLSFNLLTGLSKSTCKQMQTIKEVSPNFTVRIEGNQRFFCDCDNLYFLNFLLDNPGIFEDVETFHCRLTNGSRTSYAYLARVLPQLGVQCVSQTIFTGVLVAFFLVMGGVSVCALYHFKRWQWKYLYYIGRSRLHIGSMYLTYKPVAHAFVTYDQVRR
;
A
#
# COMPACT_ATOMS: atom_id res chain seq x y z
N MET A 1 -24.56 -38.41 25.98
CA MET A 1 -23.23 -38.41 25.34
C MET A 1 -22.57 -37.09 25.73
N SER A 2 -21.64 -37.11 26.68
CA SER A 2 -20.97 -35.89 27.15
C SER A 2 -20.09 -35.33 26.04
N ASN A 3 -20.26 -34.05 25.70
CA ASN A 3 -19.34 -33.32 24.82
C ASN A 3 -17.93 -33.40 25.42
N ALA A 4 -17.08 -34.29 24.87
CA ALA A 4 -15.70 -34.39 25.28
C ALA A 4 -15.02 -33.05 24.94
N ILE A 5 -14.59 -32.32 25.96
CA ILE A 5 -13.84 -31.07 25.77
C ILE A 5 -12.51 -31.47 25.11
N THR A 6 -12.36 -31.10 23.84
CA THR A 6 -11.17 -31.40 23.03
C THR A 6 -10.10 -30.32 23.18
N ILE A 7 -10.49 -29.08 23.44
CA ILE A 7 -9.61 -27.91 23.55
C ILE A 7 -9.87 -27.19 24.87
N VAL A 8 -8.82 -26.91 25.62
CA VAL A 8 -8.85 -26.09 26.85
C VAL A 8 -7.96 -24.87 26.65
N ASP A 9 -8.59 -23.69 26.52
CA ASP A 9 -7.89 -22.41 26.42
C ASP A 9 -7.89 -21.68 27.77
N CYS A 10 -6.70 -21.53 28.34
CA CYS A 10 -6.41 -20.86 29.60
C CYS A 10 -5.33 -19.79 29.41
N SER A 11 -5.19 -19.27 28.19
CA SER A 11 -4.23 -18.23 27.86
C SER A 11 -4.58 -16.89 28.51
N HIS A 12 -3.56 -16.09 28.86
CA HIS A 12 -3.72 -14.73 29.39
C HIS A 12 -4.52 -14.62 30.71
N GLN A 13 -4.57 -15.67 31.52
CA GLN A 13 -5.37 -15.70 32.75
C GLN A 13 -4.58 -15.36 34.02
N GLY A 14 -3.27 -15.09 33.91
CA GLY A 14 -2.40 -14.82 35.07
C GLY A 14 -2.20 -16.03 35.99
N LEU A 15 -2.38 -17.25 35.49
CA LEU A 15 -2.27 -18.49 36.26
C LEU A 15 -0.86 -18.70 36.78
N THR A 16 -0.71 -19.06 38.05
CA THR A 16 0.58 -19.38 38.66
C THR A 16 0.90 -20.88 38.65
N LYS A 17 -0.11 -21.71 38.35
CA LYS A 17 -0.04 -23.17 38.32
C LYS A 17 -0.94 -23.70 37.21
N ILE A 18 -0.62 -24.89 36.70
CA ILE A 18 -1.47 -25.63 35.75
C ILE A 18 -2.77 -26.04 36.48
N PRO A 19 -3.96 -25.72 35.94
CA PRO A 19 -5.23 -26.10 36.54
C PRO A 19 -5.50 -27.60 36.41
N LYS A 20 -6.55 -28.10 37.07
CA LYS A 20 -7.00 -29.48 36.87
C LYS A 20 -7.62 -29.61 35.48
N LEU A 21 -7.13 -30.57 34.70
CA LEU A 21 -7.50 -30.75 33.29
C LEU A 21 -8.31 -32.04 33.07
N PRO A 22 -9.23 -32.08 32.09
CA PRO A 22 -9.99 -33.28 31.77
C PRO A 22 -9.13 -34.29 31.00
N LEU A 23 -9.25 -35.59 31.32
CA LEU A 23 -8.43 -36.65 30.70
C LEU A 23 -8.64 -36.82 29.18
N SER A 24 -9.76 -36.34 28.65
CA SER A 24 -10.11 -36.42 27.22
C SER A 24 -9.54 -35.29 26.36
N VAL A 25 -8.84 -34.32 26.97
CA VAL A 25 -8.34 -33.13 26.28
C VAL A 25 -7.31 -33.49 25.21
N ARG A 26 -7.36 -32.79 24.07
CA ARG A 26 -6.43 -32.95 22.94
C ARG A 26 -5.52 -31.73 22.75
N GLU A 27 -5.96 -30.55 23.19
CA GLU A 27 -5.19 -29.31 23.10
C GLU A 27 -5.31 -28.50 24.37
N ILE A 28 -4.18 -28.06 24.91
CA ILE A 28 -4.10 -27.18 26.08
C ILE A 28 -3.28 -25.95 25.72
N ARG A 29 -3.89 -24.77 25.92
CA ARG A 29 -3.26 -23.46 25.75
C ARG A 29 -3.09 -22.78 27.09
N LEU A 30 -1.86 -22.64 27.55
CA LEU A 30 -1.48 -22.03 28.83
C LEU A 30 -0.49 -20.88 28.64
N GLN A 31 -0.38 -20.35 27.42
CA GLN A 31 0.55 -19.28 27.10
C GLN A 31 0.20 -17.95 27.78
N ASN A 32 1.23 -17.13 27.98
CA ASN A 32 1.14 -15.81 28.62
C ASN A 32 0.49 -15.87 30.01
N ASN A 33 1.04 -16.72 30.87
CA ASN A 33 0.67 -16.89 32.27
C ASN A 33 1.90 -16.69 33.17
N LYS A 34 1.79 -17.04 34.45
CA LYS A 34 2.84 -16.92 35.47
C LYS A 34 3.21 -18.28 36.06
N ILE A 35 3.15 -19.34 35.26
CA ILE A 35 3.43 -20.70 35.71
C ILE A 35 4.93 -20.83 35.97
N HIS A 36 5.31 -21.29 37.17
CA HIS A 36 6.70 -21.39 37.60
C HIS A 36 7.33 -22.79 37.44
N ALA A 37 6.51 -23.84 37.36
CA ALA A 37 6.97 -25.21 37.26
C ALA A 37 5.92 -26.12 36.63
N VAL A 38 6.37 -27.25 36.06
CA VAL A 38 5.50 -28.33 35.55
C VAL A 38 5.69 -29.55 36.46
N PRO A 39 4.97 -29.67 37.58
CA PRO A 39 5.11 -30.81 38.48
C PRO A 39 4.57 -32.09 37.84
N CYS A 40 5.09 -33.24 38.24
CA CYS A 40 4.76 -34.53 37.61
C CYS A 40 3.28 -34.93 37.68
N THR A 41 2.52 -34.37 38.61
CA THR A 41 1.08 -34.63 38.76
C THR A 41 0.21 -33.73 37.88
N ALA A 42 0.73 -32.63 37.32
CA ALA A 42 -0.09 -31.64 36.61
C ALA A 42 -0.64 -32.13 35.27
N LEU A 43 0.13 -32.96 34.55
CA LEU A 43 -0.19 -33.42 33.20
C LEU A 43 -0.26 -34.96 33.11
N GLN A 44 -0.25 -35.63 34.26
CA GLN A 44 -0.20 -37.09 34.32
C GLN A 44 -1.44 -37.73 33.66
N ASN A 45 -1.22 -38.78 32.86
CA ASN A 45 -2.26 -39.58 32.21
C ASN A 45 -3.12 -38.85 31.15
N LEU A 46 -2.70 -37.68 30.64
CA LEU A 46 -3.36 -37.02 29.51
C LEU A 46 -2.97 -37.69 28.18
N VAL A 47 -3.31 -38.98 28.04
CA VAL A 47 -2.87 -39.83 26.93
C VAL A 47 -3.42 -39.41 25.56
N SER A 48 -4.49 -38.60 25.53
CA SER A 48 -5.09 -38.08 24.30
C SER A 48 -4.56 -36.71 23.88
N LEU A 49 -3.71 -36.08 24.70
CA LEU A 49 -3.17 -34.74 24.45
C LEU A 49 -2.23 -34.76 23.24
N ARG A 50 -2.46 -33.84 22.30
CA ARG A 50 -1.67 -33.65 21.07
C ARG A 50 -0.90 -32.34 21.07
N ILE A 51 -1.48 -31.27 21.60
CA ILE A 51 -0.87 -29.94 21.61
C ILE A 51 -0.81 -29.42 23.04
N LEU A 52 0.39 -29.00 23.46
CA LEU A 52 0.61 -28.35 24.74
C LEU A 52 1.43 -27.07 24.54
N ASP A 53 0.78 -25.93 24.78
CA ASP A 53 1.42 -24.62 24.77
C ASP A 53 1.65 -24.11 26.20
N LEU A 54 2.91 -24.03 26.60
CA LEU A 54 3.39 -23.47 27.87
C LEU A 54 4.32 -22.26 27.62
N SER A 55 4.25 -21.64 26.44
CA SER A 55 5.08 -20.51 26.06
C SER A 55 4.77 -19.25 26.87
N MET A 56 5.71 -18.30 26.91
CA MET A 56 5.54 -17.02 27.62
C MET A 56 5.09 -17.19 29.08
N ASN A 57 5.72 -18.11 29.80
CA ASN A 57 5.55 -18.29 31.24
C ASN A 57 6.87 -17.97 31.95
N ILE A 58 6.97 -18.32 33.24
CA ILE A 58 8.15 -18.10 34.07
C ILE A 58 8.64 -19.43 34.64
N ILE A 59 8.56 -20.49 33.82
CA ILE A 59 8.94 -21.84 34.21
C ILE A 59 10.44 -21.86 34.50
N GLU A 60 10.80 -22.25 35.71
CA GLU A 60 12.19 -22.44 36.14
C GLU A 60 12.54 -23.92 36.25
N LYS A 61 11.55 -24.75 36.64
CA LYS A 61 11.78 -26.16 36.98
C LYS A 61 10.94 -27.10 36.14
N LEU A 62 11.64 -27.98 35.42
CA LEU A 62 11.11 -29.20 34.83
C LEU A 62 11.69 -30.41 35.58
N TYR A 63 10.95 -31.50 35.59
CA TYR A 63 11.31 -32.78 36.22
C TYR A 63 11.30 -33.87 35.15
N ASN A 64 12.00 -34.99 35.39
CA ASN A 64 11.97 -36.15 34.48
C ASN A 64 10.54 -36.62 34.16
N CYS A 65 9.60 -36.48 35.10
CA CYS A 65 8.20 -36.87 34.92
C CYS A 65 7.25 -35.74 34.47
N SER A 66 7.73 -34.53 34.17
CA SER A 66 6.87 -33.39 33.78
C SER A 66 5.95 -33.68 32.60
N PHE A 67 6.42 -34.44 31.61
CA PHE A 67 5.67 -34.82 30.41
C PHE A 67 5.45 -36.33 30.28
N SER A 68 5.61 -37.06 31.40
CA SER A 68 5.45 -38.52 31.40
C SER A 68 4.00 -38.93 31.07
N GLY A 69 3.86 -39.89 30.16
CA GLY A 69 2.56 -40.44 29.76
C GLY A 69 1.83 -39.65 28.67
N LEU A 70 2.40 -38.55 28.17
CA LEU A 70 1.87 -37.80 27.02
C LEU A 70 2.21 -38.48 25.69
N VAL A 71 1.82 -39.74 25.54
CA VAL A 71 2.24 -40.62 24.44
C VAL A 71 1.71 -40.21 23.06
N SER A 72 0.64 -39.41 23.00
CA SER A 72 0.08 -38.88 21.75
C SER A 72 0.46 -37.43 21.47
N LEU A 73 1.39 -36.84 22.23
CA LEU A 73 1.78 -35.45 22.06
C LEU A 73 2.52 -35.26 20.73
N GLU A 74 2.07 -34.30 19.93
CA GLU A 74 2.59 -33.95 18.60
C GLU A 74 3.33 -32.60 18.65
N HIS A 75 2.83 -31.61 19.40
CA HIS A 75 3.44 -30.28 19.52
C HIS A 75 3.65 -29.90 21.00
N LEU A 76 4.88 -29.52 21.34
CA LEU A 76 5.25 -29.01 22.66
C LEU A 76 5.97 -27.67 22.53
N TRP A 77 5.35 -26.62 23.06
CA TRP A 77 5.93 -25.27 23.04
C TRP A 77 6.25 -24.80 24.45
N LEU A 78 7.52 -24.50 24.68
CA LEU A 78 8.10 -24.05 25.95
C LEU A 78 8.89 -22.75 25.76
N SER A 79 8.66 -22.02 24.67
CA SER A 79 9.42 -20.82 24.35
C SER A 79 9.15 -19.65 25.28
N HIS A 80 10.10 -18.73 25.38
CA HIS A 80 10.00 -17.54 26.24
C HIS A 80 9.78 -17.85 27.73
N ASN A 81 10.32 -18.96 28.24
CA ASN A 81 10.43 -19.25 29.67
C ASN A 81 11.85 -18.93 30.16
N GLN A 82 12.11 -17.63 30.38
CA GLN A 82 13.45 -17.07 30.62
C GLN A 82 14.19 -17.60 31.86
N ASN A 83 13.66 -18.59 32.59
CA ASN A 83 14.28 -19.20 33.76
C ASN A 83 14.68 -20.68 33.52
N ILE A 84 14.35 -21.28 32.37
CA ILE A 84 14.79 -22.65 32.03
C ILE A 84 16.27 -22.60 31.64
N THR A 85 17.14 -23.11 32.51
CA THR A 85 18.60 -23.13 32.32
C THR A 85 19.16 -24.50 31.93
N SER A 86 18.47 -25.58 32.26
CA SER A 86 18.81 -26.96 31.90
C SER A 86 17.56 -27.82 31.73
N LEU A 87 17.71 -28.94 31.03
CA LEU A 87 16.65 -29.90 30.78
C LEU A 87 16.99 -31.23 31.46
N PRO A 88 16.08 -31.81 32.27
CA PRO A 88 16.31 -33.12 32.88
C PRO A 88 16.48 -34.22 31.83
N ALA A 89 17.39 -35.16 32.06
CA ALA A 89 17.81 -36.15 31.06
C ALA A 89 16.67 -37.03 30.50
N LEU A 90 15.58 -37.24 31.24
CA LEU A 90 14.45 -38.09 30.85
C LEU A 90 13.16 -37.30 30.57
N VAL A 91 13.22 -35.97 30.54
CA VAL A 91 12.03 -35.10 30.43
C VAL A 91 11.19 -35.37 29.17
N PHE A 92 11.80 -35.85 28.09
CA PHE A 92 11.13 -36.17 26.82
C PHE A 92 11.00 -37.67 26.53
N GLU A 93 11.31 -38.54 27.50
CA GLU A 93 11.47 -39.98 27.28
C GLU A 93 10.23 -40.67 26.68
N SER A 94 9.01 -40.21 27.02
CA SER A 94 7.75 -40.80 26.54
C SER A 94 7.16 -40.16 25.28
N LEU A 95 7.79 -39.12 24.71
CA LEU A 95 7.20 -38.29 23.65
C LEU A 95 7.49 -38.83 22.24
N ASN A 96 7.21 -40.12 22.01
CA ASN A 96 7.60 -40.83 20.78
C ASN A 96 6.87 -40.36 19.51
N ASN A 97 5.79 -39.61 19.65
CA ASN A 97 4.99 -39.07 18.54
C ASN A 97 5.20 -37.56 18.32
N LEU A 98 6.13 -36.95 19.06
CA LEU A 98 6.38 -35.51 18.98
C LEU A 98 6.92 -35.15 17.59
N GLN A 99 6.32 -34.14 16.97
CA GLN A 99 6.67 -33.63 15.65
C GLN A 99 7.32 -32.25 15.75
N GLU A 100 6.95 -31.45 16.74
CA GLU A 100 7.49 -30.12 16.95
C GLU A 100 7.85 -29.87 18.42
N LEU A 101 9.05 -29.36 18.64
CA LEU A 101 9.56 -28.95 19.94
C LEU A 101 10.15 -27.54 19.85
N ASP A 102 9.48 -26.58 20.49
CA ASP A 102 9.98 -25.21 20.61
C ASP A 102 10.51 -24.95 22.02
N LEU A 103 11.82 -24.77 22.10
CA LEU A 103 12.58 -24.44 23.31
C LEU A 103 13.27 -23.07 23.17
N SER A 104 12.85 -22.25 22.22
CA SER A 104 13.50 -20.97 21.94
C SER A 104 13.27 -19.90 23.02
N HIS A 105 14.15 -18.90 23.08
CA HIS A 105 14.06 -17.80 24.05
C HIS A 105 14.02 -18.27 25.52
N ASN A 106 14.80 -19.29 25.84
CA ASN A 106 15.07 -19.75 27.19
C ASN A 106 16.53 -19.39 27.58
N MET A 107 17.04 -19.92 28.69
CA MET A 107 18.43 -19.72 29.13
C MET A 107 19.22 -21.04 29.12
N ILE A 108 18.84 -21.99 28.24
CA ILE A 108 19.45 -23.33 28.20
C ILE A 108 20.92 -23.18 27.81
N ASN A 109 21.83 -23.66 28.67
CA ASN A 109 23.27 -23.48 28.46
C ASN A 109 24.01 -24.76 27.99
N ASN A 110 23.38 -25.93 28.14
CA ASN A 110 23.92 -27.22 27.71
C ASN A 110 22.77 -28.18 27.35
N ILE A 111 23.03 -29.08 26.40
CA ILE A 111 22.16 -30.21 26.06
C ILE A 111 22.96 -31.48 26.31
N ASP A 112 22.42 -32.36 27.14
CA ASP A 112 23.09 -33.62 27.44
C ASP A 112 22.95 -34.60 26.27
N PRO A 113 24.02 -35.36 25.94
CA PRO A 113 23.95 -36.38 24.89
C PRO A 113 22.82 -37.38 25.15
N GLY A 114 22.01 -37.65 24.12
CA GLY A 114 20.89 -38.58 24.20
C GLY A 114 19.60 -38.03 24.81
N LEU A 115 19.51 -36.73 25.17
CA LEU A 115 18.27 -36.10 25.63
C LEU A 115 17.10 -36.32 24.65
N PHE A 116 17.39 -36.38 23.35
CA PHE A 116 16.39 -36.52 22.28
C PHE A 116 16.29 -37.93 21.69
N LYS A 117 16.91 -38.95 22.32
CA LYS A 117 17.09 -40.30 21.75
C LYS A 117 15.80 -40.99 21.27
N ASN A 118 14.65 -40.66 21.87
CA ASN A 118 13.35 -41.27 21.57
C ASN A 118 12.47 -40.42 20.64
N LEU A 119 12.89 -39.20 20.28
CA LEU A 119 12.09 -38.26 19.47
C LEU A 119 12.22 -38.56 17.96
N THR A 120 11.97 -39.80 17.56
CA THR A 120 12.22 -40.30 16.20
C THR A 120 11.29 -39.70 15.15
N THR A 121 10.13 -39.17 15.56
CA THR A 121 9.15 -38.50 14.68
C THR A 121 9.33 -36.98 14.61
N LEU A 122 10.28 -36.42 15.35
CA LEU A 122 10.45 -34.97 15.44
C LEU A 122 10.87 -34.41 14.08
N VAL A 123 10.14 -33.42 13.59
CA VAL A 123 10.36 -32.74 12.31
C VAL A 123 11.03 -31.38 12.52
N SER A 124 10.67 -30.67 13.59
CA SER A 124 11.13 -29.32 13.87
C SER A 124 11.64 -29.19 15.31
N LEU A 125 12.89 -28.73 15.45
CA LEU A 125 13.52 -28.41 16.73
C LEU A 125 14.02 -26.96 16.72
N ASN A 126 13.43 -26.13 17.59
CA ASN A 126 13.83 -24.74 17.74
C ASN A 126 14.53 -24.51 19.10
N LEU A 127 15.82 -24.19 19.04
CA LEU A 127 16.68 -23.85 20.18
C LEU A 127 17.22 -22.41 20.07
N CYS A 128 16.60 -21.58 19.23
CA CYS A 128 16.99 -20.19 19.01
C CYS A 128 17.01 -19.37 20.30
N ASN A 129 17.93 -18.40 20.42
CA ASN A 129 18.01 -17.50 21.57
C ASN A 129 18.12 -18.24 22.91
N ASN A 130 19.09 -19.15 23.00
CA ASN A 130 19.49 -19.82 24.24
C ASN A 130 20.96 -19.48 24.55
N TRP A 131 21.57 -20.12 25.55
CA TRP A 131 22.94 -19.85 25.99
C TRP A 131 23.89 -21.01 25.69
N LEU A 132 23.59 -21.85 24.69
CA LEU A 132 24.42 -23.00 24.33
C LEU A 132 25.83 -22.55 23.95
N THR A 133 26.85 -23.16 24.57
CA THR A 133 28.26 -22.83 24.32
C THR A 133 29.01 -23.92 23.56
N LYS A 134 28.55 -25.18 23.62
CA LYS A 134 29.19 -26.35 22.99
C LYS A 134 28.14 -27.35 22.50
N LEU A 135 28.45 -28.07 21.42
CA LEU A 135 27.69 -29.21 20.92
C LEU A 135 28.56 -30.46 20.95
N LYS A 136 28.21 -31.39 21.83
CA LYS A 136 28.97 -32.63 22.03
C LYS A 136 28.52 -33.73 21.07
N ASN A 137 29.36 -34.74 20.87
CA ASN A 137 28.95 -35.96 20.18
C ASN A 137 27.68 -36.57 20.80
N GLY A 138 26.72 -36.95 19.96
CA GLY A 138 25.45 -37.55 20.39
C GLY A 138 24.40 -36.56 20.94
N THR A 139 24.62 -35.25 20.85
CA THR A 139 23.63 -34.22 21.24
C THR A 139 22.29 -34.42 20.53
N PHE A 140 22.30 -34.68 19.22
CA PHE A 140 21.10 -34.87 18.39
C PHE A 140 20.81 -36.34 18.04
N LYS A 141 21.37 -37.29 18.80
CA LYS A 141 21.13 -38.72 18.58
C LYS A 141 19.62 -39.01 18.69
N GLY A 142 19.07 -39.75 17.72
CA GLY A 142 17.65 -40.12 17.65
C GLY A 142 16.79 -39.21 16.76
N LEU A 143 17.30 -38.05 16.35
CA LEU A 143 16.58 -37.05 15.54
C LEU A 143 16.64 -37.32 14.03
N SER A 144 16.36 -38.56 13.61
CA SER A 144 16.50 -38.98 12.20
C SER A 144 15.53 -38.29 11.24
N SER A 145 14.38 -37.82 11.75
CA SER A 145 13.31 -37.18 10.95
C SER A 145 13.34 -35.66 10.98
N VAL A 146 14.28 -35.04 11.71
CA VAL A 146 14.31 -33.57 11.84
C VAL A 146 14.69 -32.95 10.50
N VAL A 147 13.82 -32.08 10.01
CA VAL A 147 13.96 -31.33 8.76
C VAL A 147 14.45 -29.90 9.06
N PHE A 148 14.03 -29.31 10.19
CA PHE A 148 14.39 -27.96 10.61
C PHE A 148 15.08 -27.97 11.97
N LEU A 149 16.30 -27.41 12.03
CA LEU A 149 17.04 -27.17 13.27
C LEU A 149 17.48 -25.71 13.34
N SER A 150 17.06 -25.01 14.39
CA SER A 150 17.53 -23.65 14.68
C SER A 150 18.35 -23.62 15.97
N LEU A 151 19.62 -23.25 15.84
CA LEU A 151 20.53 -22.93 16.94
C LEU A 151 20.93 -21.44 16.88
N LYS A 152 20.16 -20.63 16.15
CA LYS A 152 20.39 -19.19 15.97
C LYS A 152 20.54 -18.48 17.33
N ALA A 153 21.39 -17.46 17.38
CA ALA A 153 21.51 -16.57 18.53
C ALA A 153 21.80 -17.31 19.85
N ASN A 154 22.67 -18.31 19.80
CA ASN A 154 23.26 -18.95 20.97
C ASN A 154 24.63 -18.33 21.28
N ARG A 155 25.48 -19.04 22.03
CA ARG A 155 26.86 -18.63 22.35
C ARG A 155 27.88 -19.63 21.79
N LEU A 156 27.55 -20.31 20.70
CA LEU A 156 28.41 -21.30 20.05
C LEU A 156 29.56 -20.59 19.36
N ARG A 157 30.75 -20.65 19.93
CA ARG A 157 31.95 -20.08 19.32
C ARG A 157 32.40 -21.00 18.19
N TYR A 158 32.73 -20.49 17.02
CA TYR A 158 33.23 -21.29 15.90
C TYR A 158 34.69 -21.73 16.14
N LEU A 159 34.93 -22.52 17.19
CA LEU A 159 36.23 -23.06 17.61
C LEU A 159 36.19 -24.60 17.53
N PRO A 160 37.32 -25.29 17.28
CA PRO A 160 37.38 -26.75 17.24
C PRO A 160 36.84 -27.42 18.51
N GLU A 161 36.99 -26.79 19.67
CA GLU A 161 36.51 -27.32 20.95
C GLU A 161 35.01 -27.07 21.25
N THR A 162 34.31 -26.38 20.34
CA THR A 162 32.88 -26.04 20.49
C THR A 162 31.99 -27.00 19.71
N PHE A 163 32.44 -27.45 18.55
CA PHE A 163 31.74 -28.41 17.72
C PHE A 163 32.57 -29.69 17.66
N ASP A 164 32.14 -30.72 18.39
CA ASP A 164 32.74 -32.03 18.20
C ASP A 164 32.44 -32.53 16.77
N THR A 165 33.33 -33.34 16.20
CA THR A 165 33.25 -33.86 14.83
C THR A 165 31.92 -34.55 14.52
N GLU A 166 31.32 -35.25 15.48
CA GLU A 166 30.06 -36.00 15.31
C GLU A 166 28.85 -35.28 15.95
N SER A 167 28.95 -33.97 16.20
CA SER A 167 27.89 -33.20 16.86
C SER A 167 26.55 -33.21 16.10
N PHE A 168 26.56 -33.24 14.76
CA PHE A 168 25.36 -33.37 13.92
C PHE A 168 25.03 -34.80 13.48
N GLN A 169 25.71 -35.81 14.03
CA GLN A 169 25.45 -37.20 13.68
C GLN A 169 24.00 -37.61 13.98
N GLY A 170 23.36 -38.29 13.03
CA GLY A 170 22.00 -38.80 13.15
C GLY A 170 20.91 -37.88 12.57
N LEU A 171 21.24 -36.64 12.18
CA LEU A 171 20.32 -35.70 11.52
C LEU A 171 20.15 -36.01 10.02
N THR A 172 19.71 -37.22 9.70
CA THR A 172 19.70 -37.78 8.33
C THR A 172 18.69 -37.16 7.37
N SER A 173 17.72 -36.39 7.87
CA SER A 173 16.70 -35.70 7.05
C SER A 173 16.79 -34.18 7.12
N LEU A 174 17.87 -33.65 7.69
CA LEU A 174 18.00 -32.22 7.92
C LEU A 174 18.06 -31.46 6.60
N ASN A 175 17.19 -30.46 6.47
CA ASN A 175 17.02 -29.66 5.27
C ASN A 175 17.40 -28.20 5.53
N GLU A 176 16.99 -27.65 6.67
CA GLU A 176 17.31 -26.28 7.07
C GLU A 176 18.05 -26.24 8.42
N LEU A 177 19.20 -25.57 8.43
CA LEU A 177 20.03 -25.36 9.61
C LEU A 177 20.34 -23.87 9.79
N ARG A 178 20.00 -23.33 10.96
CA ARG A 178 20.33 -21.94 11.34
C ARG A 178 21.37 -21.92 12.46
N LEU A 179 22.57 -21.43 12.18
CA LEU A 179 23.69 -21.27 13.13
C LEU A 179 24.13 -19.81 13.31
N HIS A 180 23.61 -18.86 12.54
CA HIS A 180 23.92 -17.43 12.68
C HIS A 180 23.51 -16.81 14.04
N GLY A 181 24.07 -15.64 14.37
CA GLY A 181 23.88 -14.94 15.64
C GLY A 181 24.70 -15.49 16.81
N ASN A 182 25.63 -16.41 16.55
CA ASN A 182 26.43 -17.12 17.54
C ASN A 182 27.79 -16.43 17.77
N GLN A 183 27.76 -15.28 18.48
CA GLN A 183 28.88 -14.49 19.03
C GLN A 183 30.04 -14.11 18.06
N PRO A 184 30.30 -12.82 17.82
CA PRO A 184 31.05 -12.40 16.64
C PRO A 184 32.57 -12.24 16.76
N ASN A 185 33.26 -12.53 17.88
CA ASN A 185 34.59 -11.93 18.07
C ASN A 185 35.70 -12.86 18.59
N PHE A 186 36.27 -13.68 17.71
CA PHE A 186 37.50 -14.44 17.98
C PHE A 186 38.41 -14.47 16.73
N GLN A 187 39.73 -14.44 16.93
CA GLN A 187 40.72 -14.45 15.82
C GLN A 187 40.94 -15.85 15.22
N ASP A 188 40.68 -16.91 16.00
CA ASP A 188 40.94 -18.32 15.65
C ASP A 188 39.65 -19.08 15.28
N ILE A 189 38.87 -18.52 14.37
CA ILE A 189 37.60 -19.11 13.92
C ILE A 189 37.83 -20.22 12.89
N THR A 190 37.14 -21.35 13.08
CA THR A 190 37.03 -22.44 12.11
C THR A 190 35.54 -22.80 11.98
N TYR A 191 34.99 -22.70 10.77
CA TYR A 191 33.62 -23.17 10.51
C TYR A 191 33.50 -24.66 10.86
N PRO A 192 32.33 -25.16 11.33
CA PRO A 192 32.16 -26.55 11.76
C PRO A 192 32.04 -27.49 10.54
N ASP A 193 33.02 -27.46 9.65
CA ASP A 193 32.98 -28.14 8.35
C ASP A 193 32.92 -29.66 8.50
N GLN A 194 33.67 -30.25 9.44
CA GLN A 194 33.59 -31.69 9.70
C GLN A 194 32.20 -32.13 10.18
N ALA A 195 31.57 -31.36 11.07
CA ALA A 195 30.22 -31.67 11.54
C ALA A 195 29.18 -31.48 10.42
N LEU A 196 29.31 -30.41 9.61
CA LEU A 196 28.43 -30.16 8.47
C LEU A 196 28.54 -31.24 7.39
N ALA A 197 29.70 -31.89 7.23
CA ALA A 197 29.87 -32.98 6.29
C ALA A 197 28.96 -34.20 6.59
N LEU A 198 28.48 -34.33 7.84
CA LEU A 198 27.56 -35.40 8.25
C LEU A 198 26.09 -35.17 7.88
N VAL A 199 25.75 -33.99 7.32
CA VAL A 199 24.38 -33.62 6.92
C VAL A 199 24.29 -33.26 5.43
N PRO A 200 24.59 -34.19 4.50
CA PRO A 200 24.63 -33.91 3.05
C PRO A 200 23.25 -33.59 2.44
N THR A 201 22.16 -33.83 3.19
CA THR A 201 20.77 -33.53 2.77
C THR A 201 20.41 -32.05 2.86
N LEU A 202 21.26 -31.24 3.48
CA LEU A 202 20.98 -29.84 3.79
C LEU A 202 20.76 -29.03 2.50
N ARG A 203 19.64 -28.29 2.44
CA ARG A 203 19.33 -27.37 1.32
C ARG A 203 19.41 -25.90 1.72
N SER A 204 19.26 -25.58 3.00
CA SER A 204 19.32 -24.22 3.52
C SER A 204 20.25 -24.11 4.73
N LEU A 205 21.22 -23.21 4.65
CA LEU A 205 22.21 -22.99 5.70
C LEU A 205 22.36 -21.49 5.97
N ARG A 206 22.22 -21.11 7.24
CA ARG A 206 22.48 -19.74 7.71
C ARG A 206 23.62 -19.73 8.71
N LEU A 207 24.66 -18.95 8.44
CA LEU A 207 25.89 -18.86 9.23
C LEU A 207 26.21 -17.41 9.58
N ASP A 208 27.03 -17.20 10.60
CA ASP A 208 27.74 -15.93 10.74
C ASP A 208 28.90 -15.85 9.73
N GLY A 209 29.20 -14.64 9.28
CA GLY A 209 30.22 -14.35 8.28
C GLY A 209 31.56 -13.94 8.89
N TYR A 210 32.55 -14.82 8.78
CA TYR A 210 33.94 -14.60 9.21
C TYR A 210 34.94 -14.73 8.06
N PRO A 211 36.05 -13.97 8.05
CA PRO A 211 37.03 -13.92 6.95
C PRO A 211 37.98 -15.13 6.93
N ARG A 212 37.44 -16.35 7.00
CA ARG A 212 38.15 -17.63 6.93
C ARG A 212 37.52 -18.48 5.84
N LEU A 213 38.31 -19.29 5.13
CA LEU A 213 37.78 -20.16 4.09
C LEU A 213 36.75 -21.14 4.65
N LEU A 214 35.72 -21.45 3.84
CA LEU A 214 34.89 -22.61 4.09
C LEU A 214 35.73 -23.88 3.90
N GLY A 215 35.75 -24.75 4.90
CA GLY A 215 36.57 -25.96 4.91
C GLY A 215 36.09 -27.04 3.93
N PRO A 216 36.88 -28.11 3.71
CA PRO A 216 36.56 -29.19 2.77
C PRO A 216 35.22 -29.88 3.04
N GLY A 217 34.73 -29.90 4.28
CA GLY A 217 33.44 -30.51 4.62
C GLY A 217 32.24 -29.93 3.87
N PHE A 218 32.32 -28.68 3.40
CA PHE A 218 31.26 -28.05 2.59
C PHE A 218 31.06 -28.73 1.22
N SER A 219 32.05 -29.46 0.72
CA SER A 219 31.93 -30.23 -0.54
C SER A 219 30.87 -31.33 -0.47
N SER A 220 30.53 -31.79 0.74
CA SER A 220 29.48 -32.80 0.94
C SER A 220 28.07 -32.22 0.81
N LEU A 221 27.90 -30.89 0.88
CA LEU A 221 26.61 -30.21 0.83
C LEU A 221 26.11 -29.99 -0.62
N VAL A 222 26.09 -31.07 -1.40
CA VAL A 222 25.77 -31.03 -2.84
C VAL A 222 24.34 -30.58 -3.14
N HIS A 223 23.42 -30.67 -2.18
CA HIS A 223 22.02 -30.24 -2.32
C HIS A 223 21.76 -28.82 -1.79
N LEU A 224 22.80 -28.12 -1.33
CA LEU A 224 22.65 -26.77 -0.81
C LEU A 224 22.15 -25.84 -1.91
N SER A 225 21.03 -25.17 -1.64
CA SER A 225 20.37 -24.24 -2.55
C SER A 225 20.25 -22.84 -1.95
N HIS A 226 20.29 -22.70 -0.63
CA HIS A 226 20.21 -21.43 0.07
C HIS A 226 21.36 -21.31 1.05
N LEU A 227 22.17 -20.28 0.89
CA LEU A 227 23.27 -19.95 1.80
C LEU A 227 23.15 -18.48 2.19
N SER A 228 23.10 -18.21 3.50
CA SER A 228 23.06 -16.85 4.01
C SER A 228 24.11 -16.60 5.07
N PHE A 229 24.76 -15.45 4.95
CA PHE A 229 25.62 -14.86 5.98
C PHE A 229 25.04 -13.55 6.52
N ALA A 230 23.80 -13.22 6.14
CA ALA A 230 23.31 -11.85 6.18
C ALA A 230 23.18 -11.30 7.61
N GLY A 231 23.53 -10.03 7.80
CA GLY A 231 23.18 -9.31 9.03
C GLY A 231 21.67 -9.08 9.16
N SER A 232 20.98 -8.96 8.02
CA SER A 232 19.55 -8.64 7.95
C SER A 232 18.64 -9.73 8.53
N ASP A 233 19.12 -10.98 8.60
CA ASP A 233 18.38 -12.06 9.24
C ASP A 233 18.74 -12.27 10.72
N GLY A 234 19.58 -11.40 11.29
CA GLY A 234 20.09 -11.46 12.65
C GLY A 234 21.40 -12.23 12.78
N GLY A 235 22.10 -12.51 11.67
CA GLY A 235 23.48 -12.95 11.68
C GLY A 235 24.48 -11.82 11.92
N SER A 236 25.75 -12.16 12.01
CA SER A 236 26.87 -11.22 12.10
C SER A 236 27.85 -11.49 10.97
N CYS A 237 28.04 -10.53 10.07
CA CYS A 237 28.99 -10.65 8.97
C CYS A 237 29.83 -9.40 8.70
N SER A 238 29.87 -8.44 9.63
CA SER A 238 30.67 -7.21 9.51
C SER A 238 32.17 -7.48 9.29
N MET A 239 32.67 -8.63 9.77
CA MET A 239 34.05 -9.07 9.58
C MET A 239 34.35 -9.58 8.16
N LEU A 240 33.33 -9.84 7.33
CA LEU A 240 33.53 -10.22 5.93
C LEU A 240 34.04 -9.05 5.07
N ALA A 241 34.22 -7.85 5.61
CA ALA A 241 34.87 -6.74 4.89
C ALA A 241 36.25 -7.11 4.29
N GLN A 242 36.94 -8.13 4.82
CA GLN A 242 38.19 -8.69 4.29
C GLN A 242 38.01 -10.15 3.80
N ILE A 243 36.93 -10.43 3.07
CA ILE A 243 36.64 -11.78 2.59
C ILE A 243 37.74 -12.32 1.66
N PRO A 244 38.28 -13.53 1.90
CA PRO A 244 39.28 -14.14 1.02
C PRO A 244 38.71 -14.42 -0.37
N PRO A 245 39.47 -14.22 -1.47
CA PRO A 245 39.01 -14.49 -2.84
C PRO A 245 38.51 -15.92 -3.07
N GLN A 246 39.06 -16.89 -2.32
CA GLN A 246 38.74 -18.32 -2.45
C GLN A 246 37.74 -18.80 -1.38
N PHE A 247 37.00 -17.91 -0.73
CA PHE A 247 36.11 -18.24 0.39
C PHE A 247 35.15 -19.40 0.10
N PHE A 248 34.59 -19.47 -1.12
CA PHE A 248 33.66 -20.51 -1.57
C PHE A 248 34.30 -21.70 -2.30
N LYS A 249 35.63 -21.86 -2.27
CA LYS A 249 36.35 -22.86 -3.08
C LYS A 249 35.82 -24.30 -2.96
N HIS A 250 35.36 -24.71 -1.77
CA HIS A 250 34.88 -26.08 -1.52
C HIS A 250 33.36 -26.23 -1.68
N LEU A 251 32.65 -25.21 -2.19
CA LEU A 251 31.21 -25.26 -2.37
C LEU A 251 30.83 -25.79 -3.75
N GLU A 252 30.46 -27.07 -3.82
CA GLU A 252 30.18 -27.80 -5.08
C GLU A 252 28.68 -28.16 -5.21
N THR A 253 27.80 -27.16 -5.17
CA THR A 253 26.36 -27.41 -5.20
C THR A 253 25.90 -27.94 -6.57
N LYS A 254 24.94 -28.87 -6.55
CA LYS A 254 24.26 -29.36 -7.75
C LYS A 254 23.04 -28.51 -8.11
N GLU A 255 22.45 -27.85 -7.12
CA GLU A 255 21.25 -27.02 -7.22
C GLU A 255 21.58 -25.55 -7.54
N PRO A 256 20.62 -24.78 -8.09
CA PRO A 256 20.73 -23.33 -8.19
C PRO A 256 20.93 -22.70 -6.79
N LEU A 257 21.97 -21.89 -6.63
CA LEU A 257 22.36 -21.31 -5.34
C LEU A 257 21.80 -19.89 -5.17
N HIS A 258 21.02 -19.70 -4.11
CA HIS A 258 20.57 -18.43 -3.58
C HIS A 258 21.54 -17.99 -2.48
N LEU A 259 22.29 -16.92 -2.74
CA LEU A 259 23.30 -16.38 -1.84
C LEU A 259 22.84 -15.04 -1.28
N ASN A 260 22.70 -14.95 0.04
CA ASN A 260 22.35 -13.71 0.72
C ASN A 260 23.51 -13.24 1.61
N MET A 261 24.08 -12.09 1.24
CA MET A 261 25.19 -11.42 1.92
C MET A 261 24.81 -9.95 2.22
N SER A 262 23.53 -9.70 2.51
CA SER A 262 23.02 -8.39 2.88
C SER A 262 23.45 -7.98 4.30
N SER A 263 23.59 -6.67 4.54
CA SER A 263 23.95 -6.11 5.86
C SER A 263 25.27 -6.66 6.45
N CYS A 264 26.30 -6.76 5.60
CA CYS A 264 27.64 -7.23 5.98
C CYS A 264 28.71 -6.14 5.96
N SER A 265 28.32 -4.88 5.73
CA SER A 265 29.23 -3.73 5.71
C SER A 265 30.41 -3.89 4.73
N PHE A 266 30.19 -4.54 3.58
CA PHE A 266 31.24 -4.72 2.58
C PHE A 266 31.75 -3.37 2.04
N HIS A 267 33.06 -3.17 2.01
CA HIS A 267 33.69 -2.07 1.27
C HIS A 267 34.13 -2.51 -0.13
N PHE A 268 34.56 -3.77 -0.24
CA PHE A 268 35.07 -4.38 -1.45
C PHE A 268 34.71 -5.86 -1.46
N ILE A 269 34.37 -6.38 -2.65
CA ILE A 269 34.10 -7.80 -2.86
C ILE A 269 35.04 -8.25 -4.00
N PRO A 270 35.97 -9.20 -3.73
CA PRO A 270 36.88 -9.68 -4.75
C PRO A 270 36.12 -10.45 -5.85
N PRO A 271 36.39 -10.18 -7.14
CA PRO A 271 35.76 -10.88 -8.26
C PRO A 271 35.79 -12.40 -8.18
N GLU A 272 36.90 -12.96 -7.74
CA GLU A 272 37.15 -14.40 -7.68
C GLU A 272 36.16 -15.10 -6.75
N LEU A 273 35.56 -14.37 -5.81
CA LEU A 273 34.54 -14.87 -4.89
C LEU A 273 33.35 -15.48 -5.65
N PHE A 274 32.93 -14.83 -6.73
CA PHE A 274 31.78 -15.27 -7.51
C PHE A 274 32.18 -16.17 -8.69
N GLN A 275 33.43 -16.11 -9.15
CA GLN A 275 33.93 -16.98 -10.23
C GLN A 275 33.86 -18.46 -9.88
N VAL A 276 34.02 -18.80 -8.59
CA VAL A 276 33.96 -20.19 -8.10
C VAL A 276 32.52 -20.69 -7.86
N LEU A 277 31.50 -19.86 -8.12
CA LEU A 277 30.08 -20.20 -7.93
C LEU A 277 29.34 -20.30 -9.28
N PRO A 278 29.59 -21.33 -10.10
CA PRO A 278 29.03 -21.40 -11.45
C PRO A 278 27.50 -21.50 -11.48
N LYS A 279 26.87 -21.98 -10.39
CA LYS A 279 25.41 -22.16 -10.27
C LYS A 279 24.71 -21.11 -9.41
N ILE A 280 25.33 -19.95 -9.18
CA ILE A 280 24.64 -18.85 -8.50
C ILE A 280 23.41 -18.42 -9.32
N TYR A 281 22.26 -18.42 -8.66
CA TYR A 281 20.96 -18.09 -9.25
C TYR A 281 20.43 -16.77 -8.72
N SER A 282 20.58 -16.53 -7.42
CA SER A 282 20.18 -15.28 -6.78
C SER A 282 21.30 -14.75 -5.90
N LEU A 283 21.53 -13.44 -5.98
CA LEU A 283 22.51 -12.73 -5.18
C LEU A 283 21.85 -11.51 -4.52
N ASP A 284 21.87 -11.47 -3.20
CA ASP A 284 21.43 -10.34 -2.40
C ASP A 284 22.63 -9.68 -1.70
N LEU A 285 22.92 -8.44 -2.08
CA LEU A 285 23.95 -7.58 -1.52
C LEU A 285 23.36 -6.34 -0.85
N SER A 286 22.05 -6.34 -0.55
CA SER A 286 21.37 -5.18 0.00
C SER A 286 21.92 -4.73 1.37
N LEU A 287 21.64 -3.48 1.75
CA LEU A 287 21.99 -2.92 3.08
C LEU A 287 23.50 -2.99 3.38
N ASN A 288 24.34 -2.91 2.35
CA ASN A 288 25.79 -2.82 2.51
C ASN A 288 26.22 -1.36 2.34
N ASP A 289 26.05 -0.57 3.41
CA ASP A 289 26.25 0.90 3.48
C ASP A 289 27.68 1.41 3.19
N TYR A 290 28.60 0.51 2.85
CA TYR A 290 29.96 0.86 2.45
C TYR A 290 30.32 0.36 1.04
N LEU A 291 29.43 -0.42 0.41
CA LEU A 291 29.65 -0.98 -0.91
C LEU A 291 29.20 0.04 -1.95
N LEU A 292 30.16 0.76 -2.52
CA LEU A 292 29.88 1.64 -3.65
C LEU A 292 29.45 0.86 -4.89
N ILE A 293 28.66 1.48 -5.78
CA ILE A 293 28.32 0.91 -7.11
C ILE A 293 29.59 0.52 -7.89
N GLU A 294 30.70 1.24 -7.74
CA GLU A 294 31.99 0.88 -8.35
C GLU A 294 32.60 -0.39 -7.74
N GLY A 295 32.40 -0.62 -6.44
CA GLY A 295 32.77 -1.85 -5.76
C GLY A 295 31.96 -3.04 -6.27
N PHE A 296 30.65 -2.85 -6.46
CA PHE A 296 29.79 -3.83 -7.12
C PHE A 296 30.23 -4.09 -8.58
N GLU A 297 30.52 -3.05 -9.37
CA GLU A 297 30.95 -3.20 -10.76
C GLU A 297 32.21 -4.09 -10.84
N LYS A 298 33.19 -3.87 -9.96
CA LYS A 298 34.38 -4.74 -9.87
C LYS A 298 33.99 -6.18 -9.54
N ALA A 299 33.19 -6.39 -8.51
CA ALA A 299 32.74 -7.72 -8.10
C ALA A 299 31.97 -8.46 -9.22
N SER A 300 31.19 -7.72 -10.03
CA SER A 300 30.39 -8.27 -11.11
C SER A 300 31.20 -8.91 -12.24
N THR A 301 32.50 -8.62 -12.34
CA THR A 301 33.41 -9.32 -13.28
C THR A 301 33.43 -10.83 -13.04
N GLY A 302 33.24 -11.27 -11.78
CA GLY A 302 33.14 -12.69 -11.44
C GLY A 302 31.81 -13.35 -11.81
N LEU A 303 30.81 -12.57 -12.21
CA LEU A 303 29.46 -13.05 -12.55
C LEU A 303 29.27 -13.28 -14.05
N GLU A 304 30.22 -12.91 -14.92
CA GLU A 304 30.03 -12.83 -16.38
C GLU A 304 29.50 -14.12 -17.02
N ASN A 305 29.96 -15.27 -16.54
CA ASN A 305 29.56 -16.59 -17.05
C ASN A 305 28.71 -17.38 -16.06
N SER A 306 27.99 -16.69 -15.17
CA SER A 306 27.15 -17.31 -14.14
C SER A 306 25.71 -17.53 -14.61
N THR A 307 24.98 -18.39 -13.88
CA THR A 307 23.54 -18.61 -14.06
C THR A 307 22.65 -17.57 -13.37
N LEU A 308 23.20 -16.42 -12.98
CA LEU A 308 22.51 -15.43 -12.16
C LEU A 308 21.21 -14.97 -12.83
N ALA A 309 20.10 -15.11 -12.12
CA ALA A 309 18.75 -14.74 -12.57
C ALA A 309 18.13 -13.61 -11.74
N VAL A 310 18.53 -13.46 -10.46
CA VAL A 310 18.00 -12.44 -9.55
C VAL A 310 19.15 -11.70 -8.86
N LEU A 311 19.18 -10.38 -9.00
CA LEU A 311 20.15 -9.52 -8.34
C LEU A 311 19.45 -8.43 -7.53
N ASN A 312 19.76 -8.37 -6.24
CA ASN A 312 19.30 -7.33 -5.33
C ASN A 312 20.49 -6.53 -4.78
N ILE A 313 20.52 -5.24 -5.10
CA ILE A 313 21.51 -4.27 -4.63
C ILE A 313 20.80 -3.04 -4.03
N THR A 314 19.81 -3.26 -3.18
CA THR A 314 19.10 -2.18 -2.46
C THR A 314 19.95 -1.56 -1.36
N ASP A 315 19.93 -0.23 -1.25
CA ASP A 315 20.60 0.53 -0.18
C ASP A 315 22.10 0.20 -0.05
N ILE A 316 22.79 0.12 -1.18
CA ILE A 316 24.26 0.06 -1.23
C ILE A 316 24.82 1.48 -1.37
N VAL A 317 24.62 2.30 -0.32
CA VAL A 317 24.97 3.73 -0.32
C VAL A 317 26.13 3.98 0.62
N ASN A 318 27.15 4.72 0.17
CA ASN A 318 28.12 5.30 1.09
C ASN A 318 27.54 6.56 1.74
N GLN A 319 27.43 6.58 3.07
CA GLN A 319 26.92 7.71 3.86
C GLN A 319 27.65 9.05 3.61
N TRP A 320 28.84 9.00 3.02
CA TRP A 320 29.70 10.14 2.71
C TRP A 320 29.62 10.58 1.24
N VAL A 321 28.99 9.80 0.36
CA VAL A 321 28.85 10.12 -1.07
C VAL A 321 27.52 10.83 -1.29
N VAL A 322 27.63 12.05 -1.80
CA VAL A 322 26.50 12.97 -2.05
C VAL A 322 25.62 12.45 -3.19
N HIS A 323 26.22 11.75 -4.17
CA HIS A 323 25.54 11.31 -5.40
C HIS A 323 26.15 10.01 -5.97
N THR A 324 25.29 9.06 -6.34
CA THR A 324 25.71 7.82 -7.00
C THR A 324 25.21 7.78 -8.45
N GLU A 325 26.01 7.26 -9.36
CA GLU A 325 25.65 7.15 -10.78
C GLU A 325 25.89 5.73 -11.30
N ILE A 326 24.96 5.23 -12.11
CA ILE A 326 25.19 4.02 -12.92
C ILE A 326 25.86 4.46 -14.22
N LYS A 327 27.13 4.08 -14.39
CA LYS A 327 27.96 4.42 -15.55
C LYS A 327 27.71 3.43 -16.69
N ASN A 328 28.16 3.79 -17.89
CA ASN A 328 28.09 2.94 -19.09
C ASN A 328 28.69 1.54 -18.92
N THR A 329 29.54 1.33 -17.92
CA THR A 329 30.28 0.07 -17.68
C THR A 329 29.71 -0.77 -16.54
N THR A 330 28.78 -0.23 -15.74
CA THR A 330 28.35 -0.83 -14.47
C THR A 330 27.72 -2.22 -14.63
N PHE A 331 26.95 -2.44 -15.71
CA PHE A 331 26.27 -3.73 -15.96
C PHE A 331 26.90 -4.55 -17.10
N ARG A 332 28.08 -4.16 -17.61
CA ARG A 332 28.69 -4.80 -18.79
C ARG A 332 28.90 -6.32 -18.62
N TYR A 333 29.23 -6.74 -17.41
CA TYR A 333 29.48 -8.14 -17.06
C TYR A 333 28.19 -8.92 -16.77
N LEU A 334 27.03 -8.26 -16.71
CA LEU A 334 25.74 -8.95 -16.58
C LEU A 334 25.17 -9.38 -17.93
N ARG A 335 25.76 -8.90 -19.04
CA ARG A 335 25.25 -9.07 -20.41
C ARG A 335 25.07 -10.53 -20.85
N HIS A 336 25.96 -11.42 -20.41
CA HIS A 336 25.95 -12.84 -20.77
C HIS A 336 25.33 -13.74 -19.69
N THR A 337 24.77 -13.14 -18.64
CA THR A 337 24.06 -13.86 -17.57
C THR A 337 22.61 -14.17 -17.98
N GLN A 338 21.90 -14.89 -17.12
CA GLN A 338 20.47 -15.21 -17.29
C GLN A 338 19.56 -14.25 -16.50
N LEU A 339 20.03 -13.02 -16.24
CA LEU A 339 19.37 -12.09 -15.33
C LEU A 339 17.94 -11.78 -15.78
N LYS A 340 16.99 -11.94 -14.87
CA LYS A 340 15.56 -11.67 -15.07
C LYS A 340 15.08 -10.53 -14.19
N VAL A 341 15.61 -10.45 -12.98
CA VAL A 341 15.18 -9.51 -11.95
C VAL A 341 16.38 -8.70 -11.49
N LEU A 342 16.27 -7.37 -11.62
CA LEU A 342 17.26 -6.42 -11.13
C LEU A 342 16.57 -5.43 -10.19
N VAL A 343 17.01 -5.41 -8.94
CA VAL A 343 16.52 -4.49 -7.90
C VAL A 343 17.67 -3.57 -7.49
N VAL A 344 17.53 -2.27 -7.79
CA VAL A 344 18.47 -1.21 -7.41
C VAL A 344 17.69 -0.09 -6.72
N GLU A 345 17.17 -0.37 -5.54
CA GLU A 345 16.31 0.55 -4.79
C GLU A 345 17.13 1.33 -3.74
N ASP A 346 16.72 2.55 -3.44
CA ASP A 346 17.27 3.37 -2.34
C ASP A 346 18.80 3.62 -2.38
N CYS A 347 19.42 3.51 -3.55
CA CYS A 347 20.88 3.67 -3.74
C CYS A 347 21.35 5.13 -3.91
N SER A 348 20.49 6.11 -3.64
CA SER A 348 20.76 7.54 -3.88
C SER A 348 21.25 7.83 -5.31
N LEU A 349 20.71 7.09 -6.30
CA LEU A 349 21.11 7.25 -7.70
C LEU A 349 20.56 8.55 -8.26
N ILE A 350 21.43 9.38 -8.87
CA ILE A 350 21.02 10.61 -9.56
C ILE A 350 20.96 10.46 -11.09
N ASN A 351 21.64 9.45 -11.63
CA ASN A 351 21.76 9.26 -13.07
C ASN A 351 21.95 7.78 -13.41
N VAL A 352 21.35 7.36 -14.52
CA VAL A 352 21.52 6.02 -15.09
C VAL A 352 21.90 6.17 -16.56
N ALA A 353 23.08 5.67 -16.92
CA ALA A 353 23.57 5.80 -18.28
C ALA A 353 22.78 4.88 -19.25
N PRO A 354 22.32 5.36 -20.41
CA PRO A 354 21.51 4.56 -21.34
C PRO A 354 22.18 3.27 -21.83
N LYS A 355 23.52 3.26 -21.95
CA LYS A 355 24.28 2.06 -22.35
C LYS A 355 24.26 0.98 -21.27
N ALA A 356 24.23 1.35 -19.98
CA ALA A 356 24.17 0.37 -18.89
C ALA A 356 22.91 -0.49 -18.98
N ILE A 357 21.77 0.12 -19.33
CA ILE A 357 20.51 -0.59 -19.58
C ILE A 357 20.59 -1.47 -20.83
N GLN A 358 21.31 -1.03 -21.87
CA GLN A 358 21.50 -1.83 -23.10
C GLN A 358 22.39 -3.05 -22.88
N ASP A 359 23.29 -3.00 -21.91
CA ASP A 359 24.15 -4.12 -21.53
C ASP A 359 23.42 -5.16 -20.66
N LEU A 360 22.19 -4.88 -20.20
CA LEU A 360 21.36 -5.89 -19.53
C LEU A 360 20.90 -6.98 -20.52
N PRO A 361 20.79 -8.25 -20.08
CA PRO A 361 20.42 -9.35 -20.95
C PRO A 361 18.96 -9.26 -21.43
N GLN A 362 18.66 -9.87 -22.57
CA GLN A 362 17.28 -9.88 -23.12
C GLN A 362 16.30 -10.74 -22.31
N THR A 363 16.80 -11.51 -21.34
CA THR A 363 16.01 -12.30 -20.38
C THR A 363 15.33 -11.45 -19.31
N MET A 364 15.64 -10.15 -19.22
CA MET A 364 15.07 -9.24 -18.21
C MET A 364 13.53 -9.21 -18.25
N GLU A 365 12.92 -9.39 -17.08
CA GLU A 365 11.46 -9.38 -16.85
C GLU A 365 11.05 -8.30 -15.84
N TYR A 366 11.90 -7.96 -14.87
CA TYR A 366 11.63 -7.00 -13.80
C TYR A 366 12.82 -6.07 -13.56
N ILE A 367 12.56 -4.76 -13.52
CA ILE A 367 13.54 -3.74 -13.11
C ILE A 367 12.92 -2.82 -12.07
N SER A 368 13.64 -2.57 -10.97
CA SER A 368 13.32 -1.49 -10.07
C SER A 368 14.47 -0.53 -9.79
N PHE A 369 14.14 0.76 -9.86
CA PHE A 369 14.92 1.89 -9.40
C PHE A 369 14.14 2.73 -8.36
N HIS A 370 13.26 2.10 -7.58
CA HIS A 370 12.46 2.77 -6.55
C HIS A 370 13.32 3.54 -5.53
N GLY A 371 12.80 4.64 -5.00
CA GLY A 371 13.43 5.32 -3.85
C GLY A 371 14.77 5.99 -4.14
N ASN A 372 15.10 6.20 -5.42
CA ASN A 372 16.33 6.88 -5.83
C ASN A 372 16.09 8.39 -6.01
N SER A 373 17.01 9.08 -6.67
CA SER A 373 17.00 10.52 -6.93
C SER A 373 17.23 10.84 -8.41
N ILE A 374 16.80 9.93 -9.32
CA ILE A 374 17.24 9.91 -10.71
C ILE A 374 16.71 11.15 -11.45
N ILE A 375 17.62 12.03 -11.88
CA ILE A 375 17.28 13.29 -12.57
C ILE A 375 17.14 13.04 -14.06
N ASN A 376 18.11 12.33 -14.65
CA ASN A 376 18.16 12.08 -16.08
C ASN A 376 17.51 10.73 -16.41
N ALA A 377 16.56 10.80 -17.33
CA ALA A 377 15.66 9.70 -17.59
C ALA A 377 15.83 9.08 -18.98
N ASN A 378 16.87 9.49 -19.74
CA ASN A 378 17.18 8.91 -21.04
C ASN A 378 17.33 7.37 -21.00
N ALA A 379 17.68 6.81 -19.83
CA ALA A 379 17.71 5.36 -19.60
C ALA A 379 16.32 4.69 -19.63
N LEU A 380 15.23 5.39 -19.31
CA LEU A 380 13.89 4.82 -19.38
C LEU A 380 13.46 4.62 -20.84
N LEU A 381 13.87 5.50 -21.75
CA LEU A 381 13.63 5.34 -23.20
C LEU A 381 14.33 4.09 -23.76
N THR A 382 15.45 3.67 -23.16
CA THR A 382 16.17 2.46 -23.58
C THR A 382 15.56 1.16 -23.05
N PHE A 383 14.62 1.20 -22.10
CA PHE A 383 13.87 0.00 -21.69
C PHE A 383 13.07 -0.63 -22.83
N SER A 384 12.66 0.16 -23.81
CA SER A 384 12.02 -0.33 -25.04
C SER A 384 12.83 -1.41 -25.77
N ARG A 385 14.16 -1.47 -25.56
CA ARG A 385 15.04 -2.51 -26.12
C ARG A 385 15.01 -3.84 -25.36
N LEU A 386 14.47 -3.87 -24.14
CA LEU A 386 14.33 -5.08 -23.33
C LEU A 386 12.98 -5.73 -23.65
N ARG A 387 12.98 -6.63 -24.64
CA ARG A 387 11.74 -7.16 -25.24
C ARG A 387 10.88 -8.02 -24.30
N ASN A 388 11.48 -8.56 -23.25
CA ASN A 388 10.80 -9.41 -22.26
C ASN A 388 10.43 -8.70 -20.97
N LEU A 389 10.70 -7.38 -20.87
CA LEU A 389 10.44 -6.61 -19.66
C LEU A 389 8.93 -6.48 -19.42
N LYS A 390 8.47 -6.95 -18.25
CA LYS A 390 7.07 -6.97 -17.83
C LYS A 390 6.74 -5.94 -16.77
N VAL A 391 7.70 -5.66 -15.87
CA VAL A 391 7.48 -4.76 -14.73
C VAL A 391 8.62 -3.74 -14.63
N VAL A 392 8.23 -2.47 -14.51
CA VAL A 392 9.15 -1.36 -14.23
C VAL A 392 8.65 -0.60 -13.01
N LYS A 393 9.51 -0.46 -12.00
CA LYS A 393 9.21 0.29 -10.77
C LYS A 393 10.22 1.41 -10.57
N ILE A 394 9.78 2.65 -10.77
CA ILE A 394 10.60 3.87 -10.67
C ILE A 394 10.01 4.88 -9.67
N SER A 395 9.06 4.50 -8.84
CA SER A 395 8.40 5.41 -7.90
C SER A 395 9.32 6.01 -6.84
N LYS A 396 8.88 7.10 -6.20
CA LYS A 396 9.55 7.81 -5.09
C LYS A 396 10.93 8.33 -5.45
N GLN A 397 11.03 9.15 -6.49
CA GLN A 397 12.28 9.81 -6.85
C GLN A 397 12.47 11.08 -6.00
N VAL A 398 13.42 11.05 -5.07
CA VAL A 398 13.74 12.15 -4.15
C VAL A 398 14.71 13.13 -4.84
N HIS A 399 14.25 14.30 -5.26
CA HIS A 399 15.17 15.39 -5.67
C HIS A 399 15.43 16.36 -4.52
N TYR A 400 16.67 16.44 -4.04
CA TYR A 400 17.07 17.53 -3.14
C TYR A 400 17.11 18.84 -3.94
N LYS A 401 16.33 19.84 -3.52
CA LYS A 401 16.48 21.21 -4.04
C LYS A 401 17.63 21.85 -3.24
N SER A 402 18.80 21.91 -3.86
CA SER A 402 20.02 22.56 -3.36
C SER A 402 20.86 21.76 -2.36
N SER A 403 22.17 21.93 -2.51
CA SER A 403 23.24 21.43 -1.63
C SER A 403 23.15 21.87 -0.16
N LYS A 404 22.20 22.76 0.20
CA LYS A 404 21.99 23.23 1.58
C LYS A 404 21.03 22.35 2.40
N GLU A 405 20.08 21.66 1.77
CA GLU A 405 19.12 20.78 2.47
C GLU A 405 19.73 19.42 2.83
N LEU A 406 20.73 18.95 2.06
CA LEU A 406 21.41 17.68 2.32
C LEU A 406 22.23 17.72 3.63
N ALA A 407 22.83 18.87 3.95
CA ALA A 407 23.52 19.07 5.23
C ALA A 407 22.57 18.97 6.43
N PHE A 408 21.31 19.38 6.25
CA PHE A 408 20.30 19.32 7.31
C PHE A 408 19.84 17.88 7.59
N HIS A 409 19.65 17.05 6.57
CA HIS A 409 19.26 15.64 6.75
C HIS A 409 20.37 14.72 7.27
N GLN A 410 21.63 14.99 6.93
CA GLN A 410 22.78 14.26 7.52
C GLN A 410 22.91 14.51 9.04
N THR A 411 22.43 15.66 9.53
CA THR A 411 22.42 15.99 10.96
C THR A 411 21.27 15.30 11.73
N ILE A 412 20.21 14.88 11.02
CA ILE A 412 19.06 14.18 11.62
C ILE A 412 19.33 12.67 11.71
N ARG A 413 19.92 12.05 10.68
CA ARG A 413 20.27 10.61 10.71
C ARG A 413 21.33 10.27 11.79
N SER A 414 22.19 11.21 12.15
CA SER A 414 23.17 11.05 13.24
C SER A 414 22.60 11.27 14.65
N ARG A 415 21.34 11.72 14.78
CA ARG A 415 20.67 11.97 16.07
C ARG A 415 19.70 10.88 16.51
N GLU A 416 19.34 9.93 15.65
CA GLU A 416 18.37 8.87 15.99
C GLU A 416 19.00 7.53 16.41
N TYR A 417 20.33 7.41 16.43
CA TYR A 417 21.04 6.26 17.03
C TYR A 417 22.03 6.71 18.10
N GLY A 418 21.52 6.91 19.33
CA GLY A 418 22.33 7.20 20.52
C GLY A 418 21.48 7.45 21.77
N HIS A 419 21.64 6.58 22.78
CA HIS A 419 20.91 6.55 24.04
C HIS A 419 21.00 7.84 24.91
N LYS A 420 19.89 8.12 25.62
CA LYS A 420 19.73 8.78 26.93
C LYS A 420 20.94 9.56 27.50
N THR A 421 20.77 10.88 27.67
CA THR A 421 20.99 11.58 28.96
C THR A 421 20.39 12.99 28.93
N SER A 422 20.03 13.46 30.11
CA SER A 422 19.34 14.71 30.50
C SER A 422 19.97 16.02 29.99
N ASN A 423 19.15 16.91 29.42
CA ASN A 423 18.85 18.26 29.96
C ASN A 423 18.13 19.11 28.90
N MET A 424 16.84 19.37 29.17
CA MET A 424 16.14 20.52 28.63
C MET A 424 16.66 21.77 29.35
N GLN A 425 17.25 22.72 28.62
CA GLN A 425 17.14 24.14 28.94
C GLN A 425 17.48 25.00 27.72
N LYS A 426 16.52 25.87 27.38
CA LYS A 426 16.63 27.21 26.78
C LYS A 426 17.75 27.45 25.76
N GLU A 427 17.37 27.81 24.54
CA GLU A 427 17.70 29.15 24.02
C GLU A 427 16.95 29.49 22.73
N SER A 428 16.14 30.54 22.84
CA SER A 428 15.53 31.29 21.74
C SER A 428 16.44 32.47 21.37
N SER A 429 16.55 32.74 20.07
CA SER A 429 17.08 33.97 19.47
C SER A 429 18.59 34.19 19.64
N HIS A 430 19.33 34.25 18.53
CA HIS A 430 20.18 35.39 18.16
C HIS A 430 20.85 35.16 16.79
N ARG A 431 20.50 36.05 15.86
CA ARG A 431 21.36 36.75 14.87
C ARG A 431 22.36 35.98 14.00
N ASN A 432 22.07 36.07 12.69
CA ASN A 432 22.88 36.75 11.66
C ASN A 432 24.34 37.17 11.95
N LYS A 433 25.14 36.89 10.91
CA LYS A 433 26.49 37.38 10.54
C LYS A 433 27.65 36.67 11.20
N ILE A 434 28.74 36.57 10.40
CA ILE A 434 30.07 35.99 10.63
C ILE A 434 30.16 34.59 9.97
N PHE A 435 30.96 34.29 8.93
CA PHE A 435 32.23 34.83 8.43
C PHE A 435 32.36 34.69 6.89
N GLU A 436 32.84 35.76 6.24
CA GLU A 436 33.75 35.67 5.09
C GLU A 436 35.00 34.86 5.48
N HIS A 437 35.53 34.07 4.53
CA HIS A 437 36.91 33.60 4.36
C HIS A 437 36.95 32.09 4.06
N GLN A 438 36.83 31.76 2.78
CA GLN A 438 37.58 30.65 2.18
C GLN A 438 37.75 30.91 0.67
N LYS A 439 38.75 31.74 0.36
CA LYS A 439 39.43 31.78 -0.94
C LYS A 439 40.30 30.53 -1.02
N HIS A 440 39.90 29.56 -1.84
CA HIS A 440 40.73 28.67 -2.68
C HIS A 440 39.94 27.39 -3.00
N VAL A 441 39.05 27.49 -3.99
CA VAL A 441 38.59 26.32 -4.76
C VAL A 441 39.19 26.48 -6.16
N PRO A 442 39.84 25.45 -6.73
CA PRO A 442 40.43 25.54 -8.05
C PRO A 442 39.38 25.90 -9.11
N LYS A 443 39.65 26.94 -9.89
CA LYS A 443 38.96 27.26 -11.14
C LYS A 443 39.22 26.14 -12.15
N VAL A 444 38.36 25.13 -12.16
CA VAL A 444 38.18 24.23 -13.31
C VAL A 444 36.66 24.08 -13.46
N TRP A 445 36.15 24.47 -14.63
CA TRP A 445 34.73 24.61 -15.04
C TRP A 445 34.20 26.05 -15.04
N SER A 446 34.99 26.96 -15.65
CA SER A 446 34.40 28.02 -16.48
C SER A 446 34.68 27.71 -17.94
N THR A 447 33.79 26.93 -18.56
CA THR A 447 33.64 26.91 -20.02
C THR A 447 32.18 27.20 -20.33
N LYS A 448 31.98 28.35 -20.98
CA LYS A 448 30.81 28.68 -21.79
C LYS A 448 30.54 27.52 -22.77
N ASN A 449 29.25 27.32 -23.08
CA ASN A 449 28.70 26.39 -24.07
C ASN A 449 28.58 24.92 -23.67
N ASP A 450 27.78 24.61 -22.65
CA ASP A 450 27.07 23.33 -22.62
C ASP A 450 25.57 23.58 -22.46
N SER A 451 24.93 23.78 -23.62
CA SER A 451 23.49 23.58 -23.78
C SER A 451 23.23 22.07 -23.85
N HIS A 452 23.47 21.37 -22.74
CA HIS A 452 22.91 20.06 -22.53
C HIS A 452 21.50 20.26 -21.99
N GLU A 453 20.51 20.25 -22.89
CA GLU A 453 19.10 20.04 -22.52
C GLU A 453 19.02 18.70 -21.77
N LEU A 454 19.03 18.76 -20.44
CA LEU A 454 18.89 17.62 -19.55
C LEU A 454 17.42 17.18 -19.59
N PHE A 455 17.14 16.03 -20.21
CA PHE A 455 15.85 15.36 -20.16
C PHE A 455 15.58 14.85 -18.74
N ASN A 456 14.72 15.56 -18.01
CA ASN A 456 14.17 15.15 -16.72
C ASN A 456 13.29 13.90 -16.89
N ILE A 457 13.06 13.10 -15.83
CA ILE A 457 12.00 12.07 -15.81
C ILE A 457 10.65 12.66 -16.23
N ALA A 458 10.41 13.91 -15.87
CA ALA A 458 9.28 14.68 -16.37
C ALA A 458 9.23 14.78 -17.90
N ASP A 459 10.37 14.95 -18.56
CA ASP A 459 10.49 15.10 -20.01
C ASP A 459 10.33 13.78 -20.78
N ILE A 460 10.20 12.62 -20.13
CA ILE A 460 9.72 11.40 -20.81
C ILE A 460 8.22 11.46 -21.00
N PHE A 461 7.49 11.99 -20.03
CA PHE A 461 6.04 12.11 -20.14
C PHE A 461 5.63 13.39 -20.91
N ILE A 462 6.61 14.19 -21.34
CA ILE A 462 6.41 15.48 -22.02
C ILE A 462 7.32 15.57 -23.23
N ALA A 463 6.74 15.82 -24.40
CA ALA A 463 7.41 16.58 -25.43
C ALA A 463 6.57 17.80 -25.75
N ARG A 464 7.30 18.84 -26.15
CA ARG A 464 6.85 20.21 -26.28
C ARG A 464 5.54 20.31 -27.07
N THR A 465 4.67 21.15 -26.52
CA THR A 465 3.42 21.64 -27.12
C THR A 465 3.59 21.92 -28.61
N VAL A 466 2.93 21.12 -29.45
CA VAL A 466 2.46 21.60 -30.75
C VAL A 466 1.20 22.39 -30.47
N VAL A 467 1.15 23.59 -31.04
CA VAL A 467 0.02 24.53 -30.96
C VAL A 467 -1.23 23.84 -31.51
N GLY A 468 -2.10 23.37 -30.63
CA GLY A 468 -3.32 22.67 -31.02
C GLY A 468 -4.19 22.31 -29.82
N SER A 469 -5.17 23.17 -29.53
CA SER A 469 -6.23 23.06 -28.51
C SER A 469 -5.82 23.34 -27.06
N ASP A 470 -5.97 24.60 -26.65
CA ASP A 470 -5.76 25.11 -25.28
C ASP A 470 -6.79 24.58 -24.28
N PHE A 471 -6.81 23.28 -24.01
CA PHE A 471 -7.58 22.77 -22.87
C PHE A 471 -6.88 23.10 -21.55
N CYS A 472 -5.55 23.15 -21.46
CA CYS A 472 -4.87 23.44 -20.19
C CYS A 472 -4.42 24.91 -20.02
N GLY A 473 -4.49 25.73 -21.08
CA GLY A 473 -4.24 27.18 -21.04
C GLY A 473 -2.98 27.60 -20.30
N ASP A 474 -1.82 27.52 -20.97
CA ASP A 474 -0.67 28.38 -20.68
C ASP A 474 0.28 28.40 -21.90
N SER A 475 0.07 29.40 -22.76
CA SER A 475 1.11 30.00 -23.57
C SER A 475 1.91 30.99 -22.70
N GLU A 476 3.25 30.96 -22.79
CA GLU A 476 4.21 32.04 -22.45
C GLU A 476 5.20 31.93 -21.26
N LYS A 477 5.44 30.78 -20.61
CA LYS A 477 6.56 30.68 -19.61
C LYS A 477 7.58 29.54 -19.73
N ASN A 478 7.60 28.81 -20.84
CA ASN A 478 8.71 27.88 -21.13
C ASN A 478 9.73 28.52 -22.07
N ILE A 479 10.71 29.22 -21.47
CA ILE A 479 11.91 29.71 -22.16
C ILE A 479 12.77 28.48 -22.52
N PHE A 480 12.57 27.89 -23.69
CA PHE A 480 13.63 27.23 -24.49
C PHE A 480 13.11 27.06 -25.94
N ARG A 481 13.58 27.93 -26.85
CA ARG A 481 13.42 27.74 -28.30
C ARG A 481 14.30 26.57 -28.74
N VAL A 482 13.72 25.48 -29.24
CA VAL A 482 14.42 24.57 -30.17
C VAL A 482 13.52 24.28 -31.36
N SER A 483 14.13 24.46 -32.52
CA SER A 483 13.60 24.37 -33.87
C SER A 483 13.49 22.94 -34.37
N LYS A 484 12.41 22.67 -35.14
CA LYS A 484 12.26 21.65 -36.20
C LYS A 484 12.57 20.21 -35.80
N ILE A 485 11.51 19.39 -35.67
CA ILE A 485 11.25 18.10 -36.33
C ILE A 485 10.08 17.44 -35.58
N PHE A 486 8.83 17.74 -35.98
CA PHE A 486 7.67 16.86 -35.74
C PHE A 486 6.78 16.99 -36.98
N LEU A 487 6.56 15.86 -37.65
CA LEU A 487 5.77 15.76 -38.89
C LEU A 487 4.31 15.37 -38.62
N ASN A 488 3.97 14.96 -37.40
CA ASN A 488 2.61 14.62 -36.95
C ASN A 488 2.42 15.14 -35.52
N ASP A 489 1.24 15.65 -35.18
CA ASP A 489 0.90 16.37 -33.93
C ASP A 489 0.98 15.54 -32.61
N PHE A 490 1.74 14.43 -32.56
CA PHE A 490 1.83 13.52 -31.42
C PHE A 490 3.28 13.16 -31.04
N LEU A 491 3.53 12.98 -29.74
CA LEU A 491 4.78 12.44 -29.21
C LEU A 491 4.75 10.90 -29.14
N PRO A 492 5.66 10.19 -29.83
CA PRO A 492 5.80 8.75 -29.64
C PRO A 492 6.59 8.40 -28.38
N LEU A 493 5.94 7.72 -27.43
CA LEU A 493 6.62 7.12 -26.26
C LEU A 493 6.79 5.61 -26.47
N PRO A 494 8.03 5.12 -26.68
CA PRO A 494 8.27 3.70 -26.87
C PRO A 494 8.22 2.97 -25.52
N LEU A 495 7.19 2.15 -25.34
CA LEU A 495 7.11 1.22 -24.21
C LEU A 495 7.72 -0.14 -24.62
N PRO A 496 8.31 -0.90 -23.68
CA PRO A 496 8.66 -2.29 -23.93
C PRO A 496 7.41 -3.08 -24.34
N GLN A 497 7.56 -3.95 -25.34
CA GLN A 497 6.43 -4.63 -25.99
C GLN A 497 5.60 -5.50 -25.04
N LYS A 498 6.25 -6.11 -24.05
CA LYS A 498 5.62 -6.97 -23.04
C LYS A 498 5.40 -6.30 -21.69
N LEU A 499 5.55 -4.97 -21.60
CA LEU A 499 5.37 -4.26 -20.33
C LEU A 499 3.91 -4.34 -19.89
N GLU A 500 3.67 -4.94 -18.73
CA GLU A 500 2.35 -5.13 -18.13
C GLU A 500 2.07 -4.12 -17.01
N ILE A 501 3.11 -3.74 -16.26
CA ILE A 501 3.00 -2.93 -15.04
C ILE A 501 4.07 -1.83 -15.02
N LEU A 502 3.63 -0.58 -14.82
CA LEU A 502 4.49 0.58 -14.60
C LEU A 502 4.12 1.30 -13.30
N TYR A 503 5.04 1.28 -12.33
CA TYR A 503 4.94 2.09 -11.11
C TYR A 503 5.78 3.36 -11.25
N ALA A 504 5.10 4.51 -11.33
CA ALA A 504 5.67 5.83 -11.54
C ALA A 504 5.06 6.89 -10.58
N SER A 505 4.62 6.44 -9.39
CA SER A 505 4.20 7.31 -8.30
C SER A 505 5.34 8.18 -7.72
N ASP A 506 5.08 9.44 -7.38
CA ASP A 506 6.03 10.35 -6.74
C ASP A 506 7.39 10.42 -7.46
N ILE A 507 7.36 10.63 -8.77
CA ILE A 507 8.54 10.90 -9.59
C ILE A 507 8.65 12.40 -9.94
N ARG A 508 7.81 13.22 -9.29
CA ARG A 508 7.71 14.68 -9.45
C ARG A 508 7.40 15.13 -10.87
N LEU A 509 6.49 14.44 -11.57
CA LEU A 509 5.90 14.98 -12.80
C LEU A 509 5.08 16.23 -12.47
N THR A 510 5.61 17.44 -12.70
CA THR A 510 4.92 18.71 -12.36
C THR A 510 4.17 19.34 -13.53
N TYR A 511 4.11 18.66 -14.66
CA TYR A 511 3.60 19.22 -15.90
C TYR A 511 2.23 18.65 -16.24
N ASN A 512 1.53 19.32 -17.14
CA ASN A 512 0.22 18.89 -17.63
C ASN A 512 0.37 17.65 -18.52
N ILE A 513 -0.59 16.72 -18.48
CA ILE A 513 -0.64 15.60 -19.42
C ILE A 513 -1.32 16.11 -20.71
N PRO A 514 -0.60 16.30 -21.83
CA PRO A 514 -1.21 16.72 -23.09
C PRO A 514 -1.93 15.52 -23.76
N GLN A 515 -2.32 15.70 -25.01
CA GLN A 515 -2.66 14.56 -25.87
C GLN A 515 -1.40 13.70 -26.11
N VAL A 516 -1.48 12.40 -25.83
CA VAL A 516 -0.32 11.47 -25.90
C VAL A 516 -0.71 10.19 -26.62
N GLN A 517 0.21 9.65 -27.43
CA GLN A 517 0.06 8.35 -28.09
C GLN A 517 1.19 7.39 -27.70
N PHE A 518 0.82 6.29 -27.06
CA PHE A 518 1.74 5.19 -26.77
C PHE A 518 1.83 4.25 -27.98
N PHE A 519 3.05 3.83 -28.31
CA PHE A 519 3.32 2.91 -29.43
C PHE A 519 3.91 1.60 -28.94
N ASN A 520 3.69 0.54 -29.71
CA ASN A 520 4.34 -0.76 -29.56
C ASN A 520 4.08 -1.50 -28.24
N ASN A 521 3.06 -1.12 -27.47
CA ASN A 521 2.59 -1.86 -26.32
C ASN A 521 1.07 -2.00 -26.37
N HIS A 522 0.59 -3.24 -26.27
CA HIS A 522 -0.84 -3.56 -26.24
C HIS A 522 -1.22 -4.39 -25.02
N VAL A 523 -0.32 -4.52 -24.05
CA VAL A 523 -0.48 -5.44 -22.90
C VAL A 523 -0.35 -4.74 -21.55
N LEU A 524 -0.04 -3.44 -21.50
CA LEU A 524 0.00 -2.68 -20.26
C LEU A 524 -1.38 -2.70 -19.60
N ARG A 525 -1.42 -3.20 -18.36
CA ARG A 525 -2.65 -3.36 -17.56
C ARG A 525 -2.69 -2.43 -16.35
N TYR A 526 -1.52 -2.07 -15.81
CA TYR A 526 -1.40 -1.26 -14.61
C TYR A 526 -0.47 -0.07 -14.84
N LEU A 527 -1.00 1.13 -14.62
CA LEU A 527 -0.25 2.38 -14.70
C LEU A 527 -0.53 3.24 -13.46
N ASP A 528 0.52 3.49 -12.68
CA ASP A 528 0.47 4.34 -11.50
C ASP A 528 1.29 5.61 -11.72
N LEU A 529 0.59 6.74 -11.78
CA LEU A 529 1.11 8.10 -11.89
C LEU A 529 0.68 8.94 -10.68
N SER A 530 0.37 8.30 -9.55
CA SER A 530 -0.08 8.96 -8.33
C SER A 530 1.01 9.81 -7.67
N ALA A 531 0.62 10.68 -6.74
CA ALA A 531 1.54 11.48 -5.92
C ALA A 531 2.56 12.31 -6.74
N ASN A 532 2.19 12.66 -7.97
CA ASN A 532 2.97 13.57 -8.79
C ASN A 532 2.46 15.01 -8.63
N GLY A 533 3.09 15.98 -9.29
CA GLY A 533 2.69 17.39 -9.27
C GLY A 533 1.83 17.79 -10.48
N ILE A 534 1.06 16.86 -11.06
CA ILE A 534 0.34 17.10 -12.31
C ILE A 534 -0.84 18.03 -12.06
N ASN A 535 -0.89 19.16 -12.77
CA ASN A 535 -1.87 20.22 -12.53
C ASN A 535 -3.06 20.20 -13.52
N CYS A 536 -2.90 19.55 -14.68
CA CYS A 536 -3.96 19.43 -15.68
C CYS A 536 -3.91 18.08 -16.41
N PHE A 537 -5.08 17.44 -16.54
CA PHE A 537 -5.30 16.25 -17.34
C PHE A 537 -5.92 16.66 -18.69
N GLY A 538 -5.06 17.02 -19.65
CA GLY A 538 -5.42 17.54 -20.97
C GLY A 538 -5.89 16.46 -21.95
N GLY A 539 -5.13 15.37 -22.13
CA GLY A 539 -5.51 14.21 -22.96
C GLY A 539 -5.99 14.55 -24.39
N PRO A 540 -6.65 13.61 -25.11
CA PRO A 540 -6.87 12.19 -24.76
C PRO A 540 -5.58 11.34 -24.76
N ILE A 541 -5.62 10.20 -24.08
CA ILE A 541 -4.53 9.20 -24.09
C ILE A 541 -4.85 8.10 -25.11
N PHE A 542 -3.95 7.84 -26.05
CA PHE A 542 -4.07 6.82 -27.10
C PHE A 542 -3.08 5.68 -26.89
N GLY A 543 -3.41 4.49 -27.42
CA GLY A 543 -2.47 3.38 -27.54
C GLY A 543 -2.31 2.50 -26.30
N LEU A 544 -3.26 2.52 -25.35
CA LEU A 544 -3.28 1.68 -24.15
C LEU A 544 -4.58 0.83 -24.06
N PRO A 545 -4.88 -0.03 -25.06
CA PRO A 545 -6.17 -0.70 -25.16
C PRO A 545 -6.44 -1.73 -24.05
N SER A 546 -5.39 -2.24 -23.38
CA SER A 546 -5.49 -3.27 -22.34
C SER A 546 -5.41 -2.71 -20.91
N LEU A 547 -5.38 -1.38 -20.75
CA LEU A 547 -5.21 -0.75 -19.45
C LEU A 547 -6.44 -0.98 -18.56
N GLN A 548 -6.24 -1.60 -17.40
CA GLN A 548 -7.30 -1.97 -16.47
C GLN A 548 -7.24 -1.16 -15.16
N HIS A 549 -6.03 -0.77 -14.73
CA HIS A 549 -5.82 0.02 -13.53
C HIS A 549 -5.05 1.30 -13.87
N LEU A 550 -5.63 2.44 -13.53
CA LEU A 550 -5.03 3.75 -13.69
C LEU A 550 -5.11 4.53 -12.38
N ASP A 551 -3.96 4.82 -11.78
CA ASP A 551 -3.86 5.67 -10.60
C ASP A 551 -3.31 7.05 -10.98
N LEU A 552 -4.16 8.07 -10.84
CA LEU A 552 -3.86 9.49 -11.02
C LEU A 552 -4.07 10.28 -9.72
N SER A 553 -4.17 9.59 -8.59
CA SER A 553 -4.45 10.18 -7.28
C SER A 553 -3.31 11.02 -6.73
N ARG A 554 -3.58 11.83 -5.70
CA ARG A 554 -2.60 12.66 -5.00
C ARG A 554 -1.80 13.59 -5.92
N ASN A 555 -2.39 14.00 -7.04
CA ASN A 555 -1.87 15.04 -7.91
C ASN A 555 -2.50 16.39 -7.53
N TRP A 556 -2.05 17.48 -8.15
CA TRP A 556 -2.60 18.81 -7.94
C TRP A 556 -3.54 19.23 -9.07
N CYS A 557 -4.23 18.26 -9.68
CA CYS A 557 -4.97 18.50 -10.89
C CYS A 557 -6.26 19.27 -10.62
N PHE A 558 -6.37 20.47 -11.15
CA PHE A 558 -7.57 21.32 -11.05
C PHE A 558 -8.39 21.35 -12.34
N LYS A 559 -7.84 20.86 -13.45
CA LYS A 559 -8.47 20.88 -14.78
C LYS A 559 -8.43 19.52 -15.46
N LEU A 560 -9.59 18.95 -15.72
CA LEU A 560 -9.78 17.66 -16.41
C LEU A 560 -10.53 17.87 -17.73
N ASN A 561 -9.93 17.43 -18.83
CA ASN A 561 -10.61 17.36 -20.12
C ASN A 561 -11.66 16.24 -20.10
N PRO A 562 -12.93 16.52 -20.43
CA PRO A 562 -13.95 15.48 -20.51
C PRO A 562 -13.65 14.39 -21.55
N LEU A 563 -12.76 14.65 -22.51
CA LEU A 563 -12.30 13.65 -23.50
C LEU A 563 -11.05 12.88 -23.07
N PHE A 564 -10.50 13.11 -21.87
CA PHE A 564 -9.24 12.52 -21.43
C PHE A 564 -9.23 10.99 -21.51
N PHE A 565 -10.34 10.35 -21.13
CA PHE A 565 -10.47 8.90 -21.04
C PHE A 565 -11.03 8.22 -22.32
N THR A 566 -11.23 8.96 -23.42
CA THR A 566 -11.99 8.50 -24.61
C THR A 566 -11.52 7.17 -25.20
N HIS A 567 -10.23 6.81 -25.10
CA HIS A 567 -9.67 5.58 -25.66
C HIS A 567 -9.23 4.54 -24.61
N LEU A 568 -9.77 4.62 -23.39
CA LEU A 568 -9.41 3.76 -22.26
C LEU A 568 -10.57 2.88 -21.78
N GLU A 569 -11.32 2.31 -22.71
CA GLU A 569 -12.56 1.53 -22.48
C GLU A 569 -12.38 0.30 -21.56
N SER A 570 -11.17 -0.23 -21.47
CA SER A 570 -10.82 -1.41 -20.65
C SER A 570 -10.58 -1.10 -19.17
N ILE A 571 -10.60 0.17 -18.75
CA ILE A 571 -10.34 0.55 -17.36
C ILE A 571 -11.42 -0.06 -16.45
N LYS A 572 -10.95 -0.75 -15.41
CA LYS A 572 -11.75 -1.32 -14.32
C LYS A 572 -11.58 -0.56 -13.02
N ASN A 573 -10.38 -0.07 -12.73
CA ASN A 573 -10.07 0.61 -11.49
C ASN A 573 -9.42 1.97 -11.79
N LEU A 574 -10.13 3.05 -11.46
CA LEU A 574 -9.71 4.42 -11.69
C LEU A 574 -9.61 5.18 -10.36
N LEU A 575 -8.40 5.57 -9.99
CA LEU A 575 -8.14 6.30 -8.75
C LEU A 575 -7.80 7.76 -9.09
N LEU A 576 -8.65 8.67 -8.64
CA LEU A 576 -8.53 10.12 -8.85
C LEU A 576 -8.52 10.90 -7.52
N TYR A 577 -8.46 10.20 -6.39
CA TYR A 577 -8.57 10.82 -5.07
C TYR A 577 -7.46 11.82 -4.78
N LYS A 578 -7.72 12.80 -3.90
CA LYS A 578 -6.76 13.87 -3.54
C LYS A 578 -6.26 14.64 -4.78
N ASN A 579 -7.20 15.16 -5.57
CA ASN A 579 -6.98 16.15 -6.62
C ASN A 579 -7.88 17.38 -6.35
N MET A 580 -8.10 18.26 -7.33
CA MET A 580 -8.97 19.44 -7.22
C MET A 580 -10.03 19.44 -8.34
N LEU A 581 -10.59 18.27 -8.66
CA LEU A 581 -11.41 18.06 -9.86
C LEU A 581 -12.84 18.64 -9.76
N GLY A 582 -13.28 19.09 -8.58
CA GLY A 582 -14.66 19.53 -8.35
C GLY A 582 -15.18 20.56 -9.36
N THR A 583 -14.37 21.57 -9.71
CA THR A 583 -14.78 22.59 -10.69
C THR A 583 -14.89 22.05 -12.12
N SER A 584 -14.07 21.05 -12.48
CA SER A 584 -14.10 20.42 -13.80
C SER A 584 -15.30 19.50 -13.95
N LEU A 585 -15.57 18.66 -12.94
CA LEU A 585 -16.72 17.77 -12.93
C LEU A 585 -18.05 18.53 -12.88
N ALA A 586 -18.11 19.65 -12.15
CA ALA A 586 -19.30 20.51 -12.16
C ALA A 586 -19.62 21.10 -13.55
N LYS A 587 -18.60 21.34 -14.37
CA LYS A 587 -18.73 21.87 -15.75
C LYS A 587 -19.11 20.81 -16.77
N ASP A 588 -19.03 19.53 -16.45
CA ASP A 588 -19.39 18.43 -17.35
C ASP A 588 -20.92 18.22 -17.43
N VAL A 589 -21.62 19.21 -17.98
CA VAL A 589 -23.10 19.23 -18.08
C VAL A 589 -23.65 18.01 -18.84
N ARG A 590 -22.86 17.43 -19.75
CA ARG A 590 -23.27 16.27 -20.54
C ARG A 590 -22.95 14.92 -19.87
N GLY A 591 -22.15 14.90 -18.81
CA GLY A 591 -21.71 13.67 -18.13
C GLY A 591 -20.80 12.80 -18.99
N ILE A 592 -20.02 13.40 -19.90
CA ILE A 592 -19.24 12.64 -20.88
C ILE A 592 -17.90 12.11 -20.32
N THR A 593 -17.39 12.68 -19.24
CA THR A 593 -16.04 12.41 -18.71
C THR A 593 -15.78 10.92 -18.47
N PHE A 594 -16.76 10.21 -17.90
CA PHE A 594 -16.64 8.77 -17.60
C PHE A 594 -17.51 7.89 -18.51
N SER A 595 -18.22 8.48 -19.46
CA SER A 595 -19.26 7.79 -20.26
C SER A 595 -18.75 6.58 -21.05
N VAL A 596 -17.52 6.67 -21.57
CA VAL A 596 -16.88 5.59 -22.34
C VAL A 596 -16.37 4.42 -21.48
N LEU A 597 -16.30 4.59 -20.16
CA LEU A 597 -15.71 3.61 -19.24
C LEU A 597 -16.75 2.57 -18.80
N ALA A 598 -17.30 1.82 -19.76
CA ALA A 598 -18.31 0.80 -19.48
C ALA A 598 -17.78 -0.37 -18.62
N SER A 599 -16.47 -0.65 -18.68
CA SER A 599 -15.79 -1.68 -17.89
C SER A 599 -15.46 -1.26 -16.45
N LEU A 600 -15.74 0.00 -16.07
CA LEU A 600 -15.33 0.56 -14.79
C LEU A 600 -16.05 -0.13 -13.63
N GLU A 601 -15.27 -0.68 -12.69
CA GLU A 601 -15.73 -1.38 -11.50
C GLU A 601 -15.47 -0.57 -10.23
N ASN A 602 -14.35 0.14 -10.13
CA ASN A 602 -13.99 0.98 -8.99
C ASN A 602 -13.61 2.39 -9.43
N LEU A 603 -14.27 3.39 -8.84
CA LEU A 603 -13.99 4.81 -9.04
C LEU A 603 -13.81 5.50 -7.70
N ASP A 604 -12.59 6.02 -7.45
CA ASP A 604 -12.30 6.83 -6.27
C ASP A 604 -12.11 8.31 -6.64
N LEU A 605 -13.08 9.12 -6.21
CA LEU A 605 -13.13 10.57 -6.36
C LEU A 605 -13.05 11.28 -5.00
N SER A 606 -12.61 10.60 -3.93
CA SER A 606 -12.53 11.21 -2.61
C SER A 606 -11.53 12.37 -2.56
N HIS A 607 -11.72 13.33 -1.66
CA HIS A 607 -10.82 14.48 -1.53
C HIS A 607 -10.60 15.27 -2.83
N ASN A 608 -11.68 15.65 -3.54
CA ASN A 608 -11.61 16.39 -4.81
C ASN A 608 -12.29 17.76 -4.77
N ILE A 609 -12.74 18.21 -3.59
CA ILE A 609 -13.43 19.49 -3.42
C ILE A 609 -14.68 19.55 -4.33
N ILE A 610 -15.38 18.42 -4.47
CA ILE A 610 -16.58 18.32 -5.31
C ILE A 610 -17.75 18.91 -4.53
N GLN A 611 -18.36 19.97 -5.07
CA GLN A 611 -19.53 20.62 -4.46
C GLN A 611 -20.86 20.15 -5.06
N ASN A 612 -20.88 19.91 -6.38
CA ASN A 612 -22.06 19.46 -7.13
C ASN A 612 -21.62 18.48 -8.23
N LEU A 613 -22.48 17.51 -8.53
CA LEU A 613 -22.33 16.56 -9.63
C LEU A 613 -23.52 16.66 -10.57
N GLN A 614 -23.28 16.46 -11.86
CA GLN A 614 -24.35 16.43 -12.86
C GLN A 614 -25.08 15.09 -12.79
N GLU A 615 -26.38 15.09 -13.09
CA GLU A 615 -27.23 13.90 -12.96
C GLU A 615 -26.70 12.70 -13.75
N ARG A 616 -26.13 12.94 -14.93
CA ARG A 616 -25.71 11.88 -15.88
C ARG A 616 -24.28 11.38 -15.72
N VAL A 617 -23.53 11.90 -14.74
CA VAL A 617 -22.06 11.69 -14.67
C VAL A 617 -21.63 10.23 -14.52
N PHE A 618 -22.50 9.35 -13.99
CA PHE A 618 -22.21 7.91 -13.79
C PHE A 618 -23.19 6.98 -14.53
N THR A 619 -24.09 7.52 -15.35
CA THR A 619 -25.20 6.76 -15.96
C THR A 619 -24.73 5.62 -16.87
N ASP A 620 -23.59 5.80 -17.54
CA ASP A 620 -23.07 4.81 -18.50
C ASP A 620 -22.12 3.78 -17.85
N ASN A 621 -21.74 3.97 -16.58
CA ASN A 621 -20.81 3.08 -15.85
C ASN A 621 -21.55 1.87 -15.25
N VAL A 622 -22.15 1.04 -16.11
CA VAL A 622 -23.05 -0.07 -15.72
C VAL A 622 -22.39 -1.16 -14.86
N ASN A 623 -21.06 -1.27 -14.88
CA ASN A 623 -20.29 -2.26 -14.12
C ASN A 623 -19.75 -1.76 -12.78
N LEU A 624 -20.09 -0.53 -12.39
CA LEU A 624 -19.57 0.09 -11.18
C LEU A 624 -19.99 -0.69 -9.93
N ARG A 625 -19.00 -1.10 -9.14
CA ARG A 625 -19.13 -1.80 -7.84
C ARG A 625 -18.81 -0.87 -6.68
N ILE A 626 -17.77 -0.05 -6.80
CA ILE A 626 -17.36 0.86 -5.74
C ILE A 626 -17.32 2.28 -6.30
N LEU A 627 -18.07 3.17 -5.66
CA LEU A 627 -18.03 4.61 -5.91
C LEU A 627 -17.67 5.33 -4.62
N ASN A 628 -16.45 5.84 -4.54
CA ASN A 628 -15.98 6.60 -3.39
C ASN A 628 -16.02 8.10 -3.68
N LEU A 629 -16.93 8.80 -2.98
CA LEU A 629 -17.09 10.26 -3.02
C LEU A 629 -16.83 10.89 -1.64
N SER A 630 -16.20 10.15 -0.72
CA SER A 630 -15.94 10.63 0.63
C SER A 630 -15.05 11.86 0.67
N ASN A 631 -15.10 12.62 1.76
CA ASN A 631 -14.21 13.77 1.98
C ASN A 631 -14.30 14.81 0.83
N ASN A 632 -15.51 15.14 0.40
CA ASN A 632 -15.80 16.18 -0.57
C ASN A 632 -16.67 17.28 0.06
N GLU A 633 -17.13 18.23 -0.75
CA GLU A 633 -17.96 19.36 -0.30
C GLU A 633 -19.41 19.23 -0.78
N LEU A 634 -19.89 18.00 -1.02
CA LEU A 634 -21.23 17.77 -1.56
C LEU A 634 -22.29 18.24 -0.58
N THR A 635 -23.15 19.16 -1.03
CA THR A 635 -24.32 19.61 -0.24
C THR A 635 -25.56 18.74 -0.51
N GLN A 636 -25.63 18.18 -1.72
CA GLN A 636 -26.66 17.26 -2.19
C GLN A 636 -26.01 16.20 -3.10
N PHE A 637 -26.59 15.01 -3.14
CA PHE A 637 -26.21 13.97 -4.09
C PHE A 637 -27.23 13.88 -5.23
N SER A 638 -26.88 14.46 -6.38
CA SER A 638 -27.74 14.62 -7.56
C SER A 638 -27.46 13.64 -8.70
N ALA A 639 -26.41 12.81 -8.60
CA ALA A 639 -26.08 11.83 -9.62
C ALA A 639 -27.12 10.70 -9.65
N SER A 640 -27.53 10.31 -10.86
CA SER A 640 -28.43 9.18 -11.09
C SER A 640 -27.67 7.86 -11.04
N LEU A 641 -28.20 6.91 -10.28
CA LEU A 641 -27.66 5.56 -10.08
C LEU A 641 -28.52 4.48 -10.77
N VAL A 642 -29.51 4.87 -11.58
CA VAL A 642 -30.52 3.96 -12.18
C VAL A 642 -29.89 2.76 -12.88
N ASN A 643 -28.75 2.95 -13.55
CA ASN A 643 -28.08 1.90 -14.31
C ASN A 643 -26.96 1.18 -13.54
N ASN A 644 -26.55 1.68 -12.36
CA ASN A 644 -25.44 1.12 -11.58
C ASN A 644 -25.93 -0.02 -10.66
N THR A 645 -26.62 -1.01 -11.23
CA THR A 645 -27.25 -2.13 -10.49
C THR A 645 -26.26 -3.08 -9.81
N ARG A 646 -24.99 -3.03 -10.21
CA ARG A 646 -23.89 -3.84 -9.64
C ARG A 646 -23.17 -3.16 -8.48
N LEU A 647 -23.63 -1.99 -8.04
CA LEU A 647 -22.98 -1.24 -6.98
C LEU A 647 -23.00 -2.07 -5.68
N GLU A 648 -21.84 -2.17 -5.05
CA GLU A 648 -21.61 -2.83 -3.76
C GLU A 648 -21.34 -1.79 -2.68
N VAL A 649 -20.64 -0.70 -2.99
CA VAL A 649 -20.33 0.37 -2.01
C VAL A 649 -20.53 1.74 -2.64
N LEU A 650 -21.35 2.56 -1.98
CA LEU A 650 -21.44 4.00 -2.22
C LEU A 650 -20.95 4.75 -0.99
N ASP A 651 -19.79 5.39 -1.09
CA ASP A 651 -19.21 6.14 0.02
C ASP A 651 -19.47 7.65 -0.13
N LEU A 652 -20.35 8.19 0.70
CA LEU A 652 -20.69 9.61 0.79
C LEU A 652 -20.24 10.21 2.14
N SER A 653 -19.37 9.51 2.88
CA SER A 653 -18.91 9.95 4.19
C SER A 653 -18.12 11.26 4.12
N PHE A 654 -18.07 12.00 5.23
CA PHE A 654 -17.31 13.24 5.38
C PHE A 654 -17.61 14.28 4.28
N ASN A 655 -18.89 14.47 3.96
CA ASN A 655 -19.37 15.52 3.06
C ASN A 655 -20.16 16.59 3.84
N LEU A 656 -20.84 17.49 3.11
CA LEU A 656 -21.69 18.56 3.65
C LEU A 656 -23.17 18.30 3.40
N LEU A 657 -23.57 17.02 3.26
CA LEU A 657 -24.92 16.65 2.85
C LEU A 657 -25.97 17.12 3.87
N THR A 658 -27.06 17.70 3.36
CA THR A 658 -28.22 18.08 4.16
C THR A 658 -29.28 16.98 4.26
N GLY A 659 -29.25 16.04 3.30
CA GLY A 659 -30.11 14.87 3.22
C GLY A 659 -29.96 14.16 1.88
N LEU A 660 -30.73 13.09 1.68
CA LEU A 660 -30.80 12.37 0.41
C LEU A 660 -32.20 12.51 -0.19
N SER A 661 -32.27 12.70 -1.51
CA SER A 661 -33.55 12.87 -2.19
C SER A 661 -34.38 11.59 -2.17
N LYS A 662 -35.71 11.73 -2.28
CA LYS A 662 -36.63 10.59 -2.46
C LYS A 662 -36.27 9.72 -3.66
N SER A 663 -35.78 10.33 -4.74
CA SER A 663 -35.33 9.60 -5.94
C SER A 663 -34.11 8.72 -5.63
N THR A 664 -33.09 9.31 -4.98
CA THR A 664 -31.87 8.61 -4.57
C THR A 664 -32.16 7.41 -3.66
N CYS A 665 -33.01 7.61 -2.65
CA CYS A 665 -33.39 6.54 -1.72
C CYS A 665 -34.08 5.36 -2.44
N LYS A 666 -34.97 5.65 -3.40
CA LYS A 666 -35.62 4.60 -4.21
C LYS A 666 -34.61 3.84 -5.07
N GLN A 667 -33.69 4.54 -5.71
CA GLN A 667 -32.65 3.89 -6.53
C GLN A 667 -31.75 3.00 -5.68
N MET A 668 -31.34 3.45 -4.49
CA MET A 668 -30.58 2.65 -3.53
C MET A 668 -31.33 1.38 -3.12
N GLN A 669 -32.64 1.46 -2.90
CA GLN A 669 -33.47 0.31 -2.59
C GLN A 669 -33.50 -0.69 -3.75
N THR A 670 -33.72 -0.23 -4.98
CA THR A 670 -33.70 -1.08 -6.18
C THR A 670 -32.33 -1.74 -6.37
N ILE A 671 -31.23 -1.05 -6.08
CA ILE A 671 -29.89 -1.64 -6.12
C ILE A 671 -29.75 -2.72 -5.04
N LYS A 672 -30.21 -2.48 -3.81
CA LYS A 672 -30.15 -3.46 -2.71
C LYS A 672 -30.91 -4.75 -3.02
N GLU A 673 -32.04 -4.65 -3.74
CA GLU A 673 -32.83 -5.81 -4.17
C GLU A 673 -32.06 -6.72 -5.14
N VAL A 674 -31.17 -6.15 -5.96
CA VAL A 674 -30.36 -6.89 -6.95
C VAL A 674 -28.98 -7.27 -6.39
N SER A 675 -28.38 -6.40 -5.58
CA SER A 675 -27.04 -6.51 -5.00
C SER A 675 -27.14 -6.60 -3.47
N PRO A 676 -27.20 -7.83 -2.89
CA PRO A 676 -27.42 -8.00 -1.45
C PRO A 676 -26.29 -7.41 -0.59
N ASN A 677 -25.08 -7.34 -1.13
CA ASN A 677 -23.91 -6.76 -0.48
C ASN A 677 -23.86 -5.23 -0.59
N PHE A 678 -24.84 -4.58 -1.22
CA PHE A 678 -24.86 -3.13 -1.38
C PHE A 678 -24.93 -2.42 -0.02
N THR A 679 -23.97 -1.53 0.23
CA THR A 679 -23.90 -0.65 1.41
C THR A 679 -23.62 0.80 1.04
N VAL A 680 -24.08 1.71 1.90
CA VAL A 680 -23.87 3.15 1.78
C VAL A 680 -23.27 3.71 3.06
N ARG A 681 -22.18 4.48 2.92
CA ARG A 681 -21.54 5.19 4.03
C ARG A 681 -21.93 6.65 4.01
N ILE A 682 -22.44 7.15 5.13
CA ILE A 682 -22.87 8.56 5.29
C ILE A 682 -22.29 9.22 6.55
N GLU A 683 -21.38 8.55 7.25
CA GLU A 683 -20.72 9.06 8.46
C GLU A 683 -20.09 10.44 8.22
N GLY A 684 -20.00 11.27 9.26
CA GLY A 684 -19.22 12.51 9.20
C GLY A 684 -19.92 13.67 8.48
N ASN A 685 -21.11 13.45 7.92
CA ASN A 685 -21.95 14.51 7.37
C ASN A 685 -22.61 15.32 8.50
N GLN A 686 -22.04 16.47 8.84
CA GLN A 686 -22.48 17.27 10.00
C GLN A 686 -23.72 18.15 9.75
N ARG A 687 -24.26 18.14 8.52
CA ARG A 687 -25.31 19.05 8.06
C ARG A 687 -26.66 18.37 7.80
N PHE A 688 -26.83 17.09 8.13
CA PHE A 688 -28.13 16.45 8.01
C PHE A 688 -29.18 17.16 8.85
N PHE A 689 -30.33 17.48 8.24
CA PHE A 689 -31.45 18.12 8.93
C PHE A 689 -32.56 17.12 9.24
N CYS A 690 -33.15 17.27 10.43
CA CYS A 690 -34.36 16.58 10.85
C CYS A 690 -35.56 17.53 10.70
N ASP A 691 -35.97 17.70 9.45
CA ASP A 691 -37.03 18.61 9.01
C ASP A 691 -38.00 17.92 8.02
N CYS A 692 -38.98 18.68 7.53
CA CYS A 692 -39.98 18.17 6.61
C CYS A 692 -39.43 17.79 5.23
N ASP A 693 -38.38 18.48 4.78
CA ASP A 693 -37.76 18.22 3.47
C ASP A 693 -37.06 16.86 3.45
N ASN A 694 -36.46 16.46 4.58
CA ASN A 694 -35.73 15.21 4.72
C ASN A 694 -36.56 14.08 5.36
N LEU A 695 -37.83 14.31 5.67
CA LEU A 695 -38.71 13.33 6.33
C LEU A 695 -38.74 11.96 5.62
N TYR A 696 -38.72 11.94 4.28
CA TYR A 696 -38.68 10.69 3.53
C TYR A 696 -37.38 9.91 3.76
N PHE A 697 -36.24 10.59 3.69
CA PHE A 697 -34.92 9.98 3.92
C PHE A 697 -34.78 9.45 5.34
N LEU A 698 -35.27 10.19 6.34
CA LEU A 698 -35.19 9.79 7.74
C LEU A 698 -36.03 8.54 8.03
N ASN A 699 -37.24 8.44 7.46
CA ASN A 699 -38.04 7.22 7.54
C ASN A 699 -37.33 6.06 6.82
N PHE A 700 -36.81 6.31 5.61
CA PHE A 700 -36.08 5.30 4.84
C PHE A 700 -34.87 4.73 5.59
N LEU A 701 -34.13 5.58 6.32
CA LEU A 701 -32.99 5.21 7.15
C LEU A 701 -33.38 4.26 8.31
N LEU A 702 -34.55 4.45 8.92
CA LEU A 702 -35.07 3.56 9.97
C LEU A 702 -35.62 2.25 9.39
N ASP A 703 -36.27 2.31 8.24
CA ASP A 703 -36.91 1.15 7.62
C ASP A 703 -35.88 0.20 6.97
N ASN A 704 -34.71 0.71 6.57
CA ASN A 704 -33.70 -0.04 5.81
C ASN A 704 -32.29 0.07 6.42
N PRO A 705 -32.07 -0.29 7.71
CA PRO A 705 -30.76 -0.16 8.34
C PRO A 705 -29.67 -0.98 7.64
N GLY A 706 -30.02 -2.13 7.04
CA GLY A 706 -29.08 -3.00 6.31
C GLY A 706 -28.52 -2.43 5.00
N ILE A 707 -28.96 -1.24 4.58
CA ILE A 707 -28.36 -0.48 3.47
C ILE A 707 -27.20 0.39 3.97
N PHE A 708 -27.18 0.80 5.24
CA PHE A 708 -26.23 1.78 5.74
C PHE A 708 -25.19 1.12 6.66
N GLU A 709 -23.92 1.41 6.42
CA GLU A 709 -22.83 0.99 7.30
C GLU A 709 -22.66 2.01 8.44
N ASP A 710 -22.35 1.54 9.65
CA ASP A 710 -22.15 2.36 10.85
C ASP A 710 -23.28 3.37 11.14
N VAL A 711 -24.53 2.98 10.84
CA VAL A 711 -25.72 3.84 10.99
C VAL A 711 -25.93 4.37 12.41
N GLU A 712 -25.38 3.70 13.42
CA GLU A 712 -25.42 4.13 14.82
C GLU A 712 -24.74 5.49 15.05
N THR A 713 -23.77 5.84 14.20
CA THR A 713 -23.05 7.13 14.24
C THR A 713 -23.85 8.28 13.62
N PHE A 714 -25.02 8.01 13.04
CA PHE A 714 -25.84 9.03 12.38
C PHE A 714 -26.43 10.03 13.37
N HIS A 715 -26.29 11.31 13.03
CA HIS A 715 -26.88 12.44 13.75
C HIS A 715 -27.50 13.44 12.77
N CYS A 716 -28.60 14.06 13.17
CA CYS A 716 -29.22 15.16 12.43
C CYS A 716 -29.51 16.34 13.36
N ARG A 717 -29.63 17.55 12.78
CA ARG A 717 -29.98 18.78 13.47
C ARG A 717 -31.48 19.08 13.33
N LEU A 718 -32.16 19.30 14.44
CA LEU A 718 -33.55 19.75 14.49
C LEU A 718 -33.67 21.25 14.19
N THR A 719 -34.88 21.70 13.86
CA THR A 719 -35.17 23.12 13.56
C THR A 719 -34.83 24.08 14.71
N ASN A 720 -34.83 23.59 15.95
CA ASN A 720 -34.41 24.33 17.15
C ASN A 720 -32.87 24.36 17.37
N GLY A 721 -32.09 23.76 16.47
CA GLY A 721 -30.62 23.70 16.53
C GLY A 721 -30.03 22.53 17.33
N SER A 722 -30.84 21.81 18.10
CA SER A 722 -30.39 20.62 18.85
C SER A 722 -30.05 19.44 17.92
N ARG A 723 -29.17 18.54 18.36
CA ARG A 723 -28.80 17.33 17.61
C ARG A 723 -29.52 16.11 18.19
N THR A 724 -30.08 15.27 17.32
CA THR A 724 -30.60 13.95 17.71
C THR A 724 -29.80 12.84 17.03
N SER A 725 -29.61 11.71 17.72
CA SER A 725 -28.93 10.54 17.16
C SER A 725 -29.92 9.54 16.57
N TYR A 726 -29.39 8.58 15.80
CA TYR A 726 -30.15 7.47 15.22
C TYR A 726 -31.04 6.75 16.25
N ALA A 727 -30.51 6.43 17.44
CA ALA A 727 -31.24 5.73 18.50
C ALA A 727 -32.51 6.46 18.99
N TYR A 728 -32.55 7.79 18.88
CA TYR A 728 -33.70 8.60 19.28
C TYR A 728 -34.62 9.00 18.11
N LEU A 729 -34.22 8.71 16.87
CA LEU A 729 -34.92 9.15 15.67
C LEU A 729 -36.35 8.59 15.60
N ALA A 730 -36.54 7.32 15.97
CA ALA A 730 -37.86 6.66 16.00
C ALA A 730 -38.89 7.35 16.91
N ARG A 731 -38.44 8.10 17.94
CA ARG A 731 -39.33 8.87 18.82
C ARG A 731 -39.71 10.23 18.25
N VAL A 732 -38.82 10.82 17.44
CA VAL A 732 -38.94 12.18 16.91
C VAL A 732 -39.77 12.21 15.62
N LEU A 733 -39.64 11.21 14.74
CA LEU A 733 -40.28 11.23 13.42
C LEU A 733 -41.82 11.31 13.43
N PRO A 734 -42.57 10.65 14.34
CA PRO A 734 -44.03 10.79 14.36
C PRO A 734 -44.49 12.24 14.66
N GLN A 735 -43.80 12.92 15.57
CA GLN A 735 -44.09 14.31 15.91
C GLN A 735 -43.77 15.24 14.73
N LEU A 736 -42.61 15.01 14.09
CA LEU A 736 -42.21 15.75 12.90
C LEU A 736 -43.22 15.55 11.76
N GLY A 737 -43.71 14.33 11.53
CA GLY A 737 -44.72 14.02 10.52
C GLY A 737 -46.02 14.82 10.70
N VAL A 738 -46.54 14.89 11.94
CA VAL A 738 -47.74 15.69 12.24
C VAL A 738 -47.49 17.18 11.99
N GLN A 739 -46.32 17.71 12.38
CA GLN A 739 -45.94 19.10 12.12
C GLN A 739 -45.88 19.40 10.61
N CYS A 740 -45.30 18.51 9.81
CA CYS A 740 -45.18 18.68 8.36
C CYS A 740 -46.53 18.64 7.64
N VAL A 741 -47.43 17.75 8.05
CA VAL A 741 -48.81 17.72 7.52
C VAL A 741 -49.55 18.99 7.90
N SER A 742 -49.43 19.44 9.15
CA SER A 742 -50.05 20.70 9.59
C SER A 742 -49.53 21.91 8.79
N GLN A 743 -48.23 21.97 8.49
CA GLN A 743 -47.66 23.03 7.65
C GLN A 743 -48.20 22.98 6.22
N THR A 744 -48.33 21.78 5.65
CA THR A 744 -48.86 21.58 4.28
C THR A 744 -50.33 21.97 4.17
N ILE A 745 -51.14 21.65 5.19
CA ILE A 745 -52.54 22.06 5.26
C ILE A 745 -52.63 23.59 5.40
N PHE A 746 -51.82 24.19 6.28
CA PHE A 746 -51.80 25.63 6.49
C PHE A 746 -51.40 26.38 5.22
N THR A 747 -50.34 25.97 4.52
CA THR A 747 -49.94 26.59 3.24
C THR A 747 -51.01 26.39 2.17
N GLY A 748 -51.64 25.21 2.09
CA GLY A 748 -52.77 24.95 1.19
C GLY A 748 -53.96 25.88 1.44
N VAL A 749 -54.35 26.07 2.70
CA VAL A 749 -55.43 27.00 3.10
C VAL A 749 -55.07 28.44 2.76
N LEU A 750 -53.82 28.85 2.98
CA LEU A 750 -53.34 30.20 2.69
C LEU A 750 -53.38 30.49 1.18
N VAL A 751 -52.92 29.55 0.35
CA VAL A 751 -52.98 29.65 -1.11
C VAL A 751 -54.43 29.70 -1.59
N ALA A 752 -55.30 28.83 -1.04
CA ALA A 752 -56.72 28.85 -1.37
C ALA A 752 -57.37 30.19 -0.99
N PHE A 753 -57.03 30.76 0.18
CA PHE A 753 -57.50 32.08 0.60
C PHE A 753 -57.07 33.17 -0.39
N PHE A 754 -55.81 33.19 -0.81
CA PHE A 754 -55.33 34.18 -1.80
C PHE A 754 -55.95 33.99 -3.18
N LEU A 755 -56.21 32.76 -3.62
CA LEU A 755 -56.93 32.49 -4.87
C LEU A 755 -58.38 32.99 -4.81
N VAL A 756 -59.07 32.76 -3.68
CA VAL A 756 -60.42 33.27 -3.46
C VAL A 756 -60.43 34.80 -3.42
N MET A 757 -59.52 35.42 -2.67
CA MET A 757 -59.40 36.88 -2.61
C MET A 757 -59.05 37.49 -3.97
N GLY A 758 -58.16 36.85 -4.73
CA GLY A 758 -57.84 37.24 -6.10
C GLY A 758 -59.06 37.14 -7.01
N GLY A 759 -59.79 36.02 -6.96
CA GLY A 759 -61.03 35.81 -7.70
C GLY A 759 -62.11 36.85 -7.36
N VAL A 760 -62.35 37.11 -6.08
CA VAL A 760 -63.28 38.16 -5.61
C VAL A 760 -62.83 39.53 -6.09
N SER A 761 -61.55 39.84 -6.05
CA SER A 761 -61.00 41.12 -6.54
C SER A 761 -61.19 41.28 -8.04
N VAL A 762 -60.97 40.22 -8.83
CA VAL A 762 -61.22 40.21 -10.28
C VAL A 762 -62.72 40.35 -10.59
N CYS A 763 -63.59 39.65 -9.87
CA CYS A 763 -65.04 39.79 -10.02
C CYS A 763 -65.53 41.19 -9.62
N ALA A 764 -64.98 41.76 -8.55
CA ALA A 764 -65.29 43.12 -8.11
C ALA A 764 -64.81 44.16 -9.13
N LEU A 765 -63.59 44.01 -9.66
CA LEU A 765 -63.06 44.83 -10.75
C LEU A 765 -63.92 44.72 -12.00
N TYR A 766 -64.31 43.50 -12.40
CA TYR A 766 -65.22 43.27 -13.51
C TYR A 766 -66.57 43.96 -13.27
N HIS A 767 -67.16 43.84 -12.08
CA HIS A 767 -68.43 44.47 -11.74
C HIS A 767 -68.35 46.01 -11.75
N PHE A 768 -67.35 46.61 -11.08
CA PHE A 768 -67.15 48.05 -11.03
C PHE A 768 -66.85 48.64 -12.42
N LYS A 769 -66.08 47.92 -13.22
CA LYS A 769 -65.67 48.36 -14.56
C LYS A 769 -66.57 47.82 -15.67
N ARG A 770 -67.65 47.09 -15.36
CA ARG A 770 -68.49 46.40 -16.38
C ARG A 770 -69.05 47.35 -17.43
N TRP A 771 -69.36 48.58 -17.02
CA TRP A 771 -69.86 49.61 -17.93
C TRP A 771 -68.75 50.21 -18.80
N GLN A 772 -67.52 50.30 -18.30
CA GLN A 772 -66.35 50.73 -19.07
C GLN A 772 -65.92 49.66 -20.08
N TRP A 773 -65.95 48.38 -19.69
CA TRP A 773 -65.72 47.25 -20.60
C TRP A 773 -66.82 47.10 -21.64
N LYS A 774 -68.10 47.27 -21.27
CA LYS A 774 -69.22 47.35 -22.24
C LYS A 774 -69.05 48.54 -23.18
N TYR A 775 -68.69 49.72 -22.66
CA TYR A 775 -68.42 50.91 -23.47
C TYR A 775 -67.29 50.68 -24.48
N LEU A 776 -66.17 50.08 -24.06
CA LEU A 776 -65.07 49.67 -24.94
C LEU A 776 -65.49 48.61 -25.96
N TYR A 777 -66.30 47.62 -25.57
CA TYR A 777 -66.86 46.62 -26.49
C TYR A 777 -67.81 47.24 -27.51
N TYR A 778 -68.67 48.19 -27.13
CA TYR A 778 -69.58 48.89 -28.04
C TYR A 778 -68.85 49.90 -28.94
N ILE A 779 -67.80 50.57 -28.47
CA ILE A 779 -66.91 51.39 -29.32
C ILE A 779 -66.11 50.52 -30.29
N GLY A 780 -65.59 49.38 -29.83
CA GLY A 780 -64.91 48.42 -30.70
C GLY A 780 -65.87 47.87 -31.77
N ARG A 781 -67.11 47.56 -31.38
CA ARG A 781 -68.18 47.10 -32.28
C ARG A 781 -68.66 48.21 -33.23
N SER A 782 -68.70 49.48 -32.81
CA SER A 782 -69.05 50.60 -33.70
C SER A 782 -67.96 50.94 -34.71
N ARG A 783 -66.71 50.52 -34.46
CA ARG A 783 -65.58 50.65 -35.40
C ARG A 783 -65.42 49.44 -36.34
N LEU A 784 -66.24 48.40 -36.21
CA LEU A 784 -66.18 47.17 -37.01
C LEU A 784 -67.36 46.96 -37.99
N HIS A 785 -68.29 47.90 -38.12
CA HIS A 785 -69.29 47.89 -39.19
C HIS A 785 -68.86 48.75 -40.38
N ILE A 786 -68.14 48.12 -41.30
CA ILE A 786 -68.18 48.44 -42.73
C ILE A 786 -69.44 47.78 -43.29
N GLY A 787 -70.32 48.56 -43.91
CA GLY A 787 -71.33 48.05 -44.86
C GLY A 787 -72.81 48.19 -44.44
N SER A 788 -73.46 49.18 -45.05
CA SER A 788 -74.84 49.16 -45.56
C SER A 788 -76.04 49.23 -44.60
N MET A 789 -76.80 50.32 -44.82
CA MET A 789 -78.27 50.45 -44.80
C MET A 789 -78.94 51.06 -43.57
N TYR A 790 -79.67 52.14 -43.85
CA TYR A 790 -80.48 53.00 -43.00
C TYR A 790 -81.46 52.21 -42.11
N LEU A 791 -81.60 52.61 -40.84
CA LEU A 791 -82.89 52.80 -40.17
C LEU A 791 -82.74 53.57 -38.84
N THR A 792 -83.67 54.49 -38.65
CA THR A 792 -83.79 55.54 -37.65
C THR A 792 -84.13 55.05 -36.24
N TYR A 793 -83.44 55.54 -35.20
CA TYR A 793 -84.01 55.60 -33.85
C TYR A 793 -83.38 56.73 -33.00
N LYS A 794 -84.24 57.57 -32.39
CA LYS A 794 -83.90 58.77 -31.59
C LYS A 794 -83.45 58.43 -30.16
N PRO A 795 -82.55 59.22 -29.53
CA PRO A 795 -82.17 59.07 -28.13
C PRO A 795 -83.03 59.95 -27.20
N VAL A 796 -83.31 59.48 -25.98
CA VAL A 796 -83.70 60.33 -24.85
C VAL A 796 -82.64 60.15 -23.76
N ALA A 797 -81.98 61.26 -23.45
CA ALA A 797 -81.01 61.40 -22.39
C ALA A 797 -81.69 61.78 -21.07
N HIS A 798 -81.15 61.29 -19.95
CA HIS A 798 -81.19 61.88 -18.60
C HIS A 798 -80.12 61.13 -17.79
N ALA A 799 -79.38 61.65 -16.83
CA ALA A 799 -78.83 62.97 -16.50
C ALA A 799 -77.76 62.65 -15.41
N PHE A 800 -76.68 63.42 -15.36
CA PHE A 800 -75.65 63.34 -14.31
C PHE A 800 -76.20 63.78 -12.95
N VAL A 801 -75.77 63.14 -11.85
CA VAL A 801 -75.70 63.77 -10.52
C VAL A 801 -74.39 63.39 -9.85
N THR A 802 -73.54 64.40 -9.65
CA THR A 802 -72.39 64.43 -8.76
C THR A 802 -72.85 64.73 -7.32
N TYR A 803 -72.31 64.04 -6.33
CA TYR A 803 -72.34 64.49 -4.94
C TYR A 803 -70.92 64.49 -4.38
N ASP A 804 -70.50 65.68 -4.02
CA ASP A 804 -69.37 65.98 -3.15
C ASP A 804 -69.96 66.32 -1.77
N GLN A 805 -69.47 65.73 -0.67
CA GLN A 805 -69.18 66.45 0.57
C GLN A 805 -68.61 65.56 1.71
N VAL A 806 -67.70 66.21 2.43
CA VAL A 806 -66.86 65.85 3.58
C VAL A 806 -67.63 65.79 4.92
N ARG A 807 -67.40 64.75 5.77
CA ARG A 807 -67.08 64.75 7.23
C ARG A 807 -67.55 63.48 7.99
N ARG A 808 -66.66 63.05 8.91
CA ARG A 808 -66.73 62.05 10.00
C ARG A 808 -66.59 60.58 9.65
#